data_AF-A0A8B6UX85-F1
#
_entry.id   AF-A0A8B6UX85-F1
#
_cell.length_a   1.000
_cell.length_b   1.000
_cell.length_c   1.000
_cell.angle_alpha   90.00
_cell.angle_beta   90.00
_cell.angle_gamma   90.00
#
_symmetry.space_group_name_H-M   'P 1'
#
loop_
_entity.id
_entity.type
_entity.pdbx_description
1 polymer ?
#
loop_
_entity_poly.entity_id
_entity_poly.type
_entity_poly.pdbx_seq_one_letter_code
_entity_poly.pdbx_strand_id
1 'polypeptide(L)'
;MKGDFSDRGVTSKTRDNHFVPQWYQKGFMNDRDDQLCYLSHREIDLKNGNTKTVISKRWHTPAQQFYRKDLYSTFFGAEINDDIEHKLFGPIDDNGSKAIRAFLSNDQSQWHHNFQNFFIYLDTQKLRTPKGLDWIKSKYPELSQLQLMMEMQSLRSMHCTLWSEGVRELVSAEDSDIKFIVSDHPVTVYNYACPPSSKLCGYPDDPDISLKGSQTIFPLSKNRCLILTNLEYAKKPDDVNPLEQRTNPTRVRPSMVSTIEFISSRKLSAVEVSQINHIIKSRAISSVAAGKEEWLYPENNIKCDWGEIKRVLLPPMNELHRFGGEIYARFDDGSVHYQDAFGRTTPKNKLLDKNINEAQIGRNDFCGCGSGRKYKNCCRSIPIDLRTTWSVASIRERNLAFCNCIRGVLGLDSGKTWVDVRRELSNIQISRIYEFYSTLWPRETDVYSLLPKSDGKFRALYSGILDVRTIGTHALPMATLFDELLIENPIINPNNIKPEFSPVKSPEKHKYQALKDFLFMLNMEPFIGLGLVNLIPNPIEFDLDLMSAMMEMARARAEPRTPDITSEQDKKLSFRLTTEDLLNSMALMPRDVKIKMLVSQFGLTEKHAEDAIVELEESSENSPLTMLQQLDSDKASQLFQFRMGPNYEMALFVAQVTGSVLVTDSGSRWRELVTAQHRDQGIINYPWSNAFDHLISIPIDYQLLEKFQKSQSHFATFRNLIKSTDRMILDKDRDPTKLSRLADQAKIYMSQIEKTVEPMVTNTLKVLSPAGGIYDAHVQRLLARSGCSKYDNQVRSVYGVSLQI
;
A
#
# COMPACT_ATOMS: atom_id res chain seq x y z
N MET A 1 6.22 56.53 9.45
CA MET A 1 5.07 56.83 10.33
C MET A 1 4.92 55.69 11.30
N LYS A 2 5.23 55.93 12.58
CA LYS A 2 4.91 55.04 13.70
C LYS A 2 3.39 55.08 13.88
N GLY A 3 2.75 53.93 13.84
CA GLY A 3 1.32 53.76 14.08
C GLY A 3 1.09 52.44 14.80
N ASP A 4 0.35 52.53 15.91
CA ASP A 4 0.11 51.53 16.93
C ASP A 4 -0.27 50.13 16.43
N PHE A 5 0.55 49.15 16.84
CA PHE A 5 0.09 47.79 17.12
C PHE A 5 0.47 47.50 18.58
N SER A 6 -0.31 48.04 19.51
CA SER A 6 -0.31 47.58 20.91
C SER A 6 -1.71 47.08 21.25
N ASP A 7 -1.73 45.97 21.99
CA ASP A 7 -2.89 45.25 22.54
C ASP A 7 -3.83 44.52 21.57
N ARG A 8 -3.32 43.43 20.99
CA ARG A 8 -4.07 42.16 21.05
C ARG A 8 -3.58 41.41 22.27
N GLY A 9 -4.46 41.27 23.27
CA GLY A 9 -4.15 40.55 24.51
C GLY A 9 -3.51 39.20 24.22
N VAL A 10 -2.39 38.93 24.90
CA VAL A 10 -1.74 37.63 24.91
C VAL A 10 -2.69 36.65 25.59
N THR A 11 -3.56 36.00 24.82
CA THR A 11 -4.27 34.80 25.26
C THR A 11 -3.22 33.78 25.69
N SER A 12 -3.33 33.25 26.91
CA SER A 12 -2.39 32.23 27.38
C SER A 12 -2.41 31.04 26.44
N LYS A 13 -1.25 30.69 25.87
CA LYS A 13 -1.14 29.55 24.94
C LYS A 13 -1.56 28.26 25.62
N THR A 14 -2.37 27.45 24.95
CA THR A 14 -2.90 26.20 25.51
C THR A 14 -1.77 25.17 25.58
N ARG A 15 -1.38 24.80 26.81
CA ARG A 15 -0.32 23.79 27.04
C ARG A 15 -0.87 22.46 27.52
N ASP A 16 -2.00 22.45 28.21
CA ASP A 16 -2.61 21.21 28.70
C ASP A 16 -3.60 20.69 27.64
N ASN A 17 -3.10 19.85 26.73
CA ASN A 17 -3.88 19.33 25.63
C ASN A 17 -4.73 18.14 26.09
N HIS A 18 -6.06 18.34 26.17
CA HIS A 18 -7.01 17.29 26.51
C HIS A 18 -7.26 16.37 25.32
N PHE A 19 -6.58 15.23 25.28
CA PHE A 19 -6.76 14.23 24.23
C PHE A 19 -8.08 13.43 24.37
N VAL A 20 -8.70 13.46 25.55
CA VAL A 20 -10.12 13.15 25.74
C VAL A 20 -10.80 14.43 26.23
N PRO A 21 -11.66 15.08 25.42
CA PRO A 21 -12.21 16.39 25.75
C PRO A 21 -13.00 16.39 27.05
N GLN A 22 -12.90 17.48 27.79
CA GLN A 22 -13.63 17.64 29.04
C GLN A 22 -15.14 17.50 28.85
N TRP A 23 -15.70 18.02 27.74
CA TRP A 23 -17.13 17.92 27.45
C TRP A 23 -17.59 16.47 27.25
N TYR A 24 -16.72 15.62 26.70
CA TYR A 24 -17.00 14.22 26.45
C TYR A 24 -16.94 13.42 27.76
N GLN A 25 -15.92 13.69 28.59
CA GLN A 25 -15.78 13.08 29.92
C GLN A 25 -17.01 13.32 30.81
N LYS A 26 -17.63 14.51 30.75
CA LYS A 26 -18.86 14.83 31.49
C LYS A 26 -20.02 13.88 31.20
N GLY A 27 -20.05 13.23 30.03
CA GLY A 27 -21.05 12.22 29.69
C GLY A 27 -21.00 10.94 30.54
N PHE A 28 -19.95 10.76 31.34
CA PHE A 28 -19.73 9.58 32.19
C PHE A 28 -20.00 9.83 33.69
N MET A 29 -20.35 11.08 34.04
CA MET A 29 -20.60 11.49 35.43
C MET A 29 -21.92 10.93 35.97
N ASN A 30 -21.98 10.77 37.27
CA ASN A 30 -23.24 10.51 37.96
C ASN A 30 -24.04 11.82 38.10
N ASP A 31 -25.37 11.75 38.15
CA ASP A 31 -26.23 12.96 37.98
C ASP A 31 -26.12 13.98 39.12
N ARG A 32 -25.39 13.66 40.20
CA ARG A 32 -25.20 14.48 41.40
C ARG A 32 -23.73 14.86 41.68
N ASP A 33 -22.81 14.51 40.79
CA ASP A 33 -21.37 14.66 41.00
C ASP A 33 -20.72 15.41 39.84
N ASP A 34 -19.79 16.32 40.13
CA ASP A 34 -18.98 17.05 39.14
C ASP A 34 -17.61 16.39 38.89
N GLN A 35 -17.39 15.21 39.49
CA GLN A 35 -16.15 14.44 39.41
C GLN A 35 -16.36 13.05 38.79
N LEU A 36 -15.26 12.48 38.33
CA LEU A 36 -15.13 11.06 37.98
C LEU A 36 -14.10 10.43 38.90
N CYS A 37 -14.30 9.15 39.22
CA CYS A 37 -13.26 8.33 39.81
C CYS A 37 -12.32 7.88 38.69
N TYR A 38 -11.03 8.21 38.80
CA TYR A 38 -9.99 7.77 37.88
C TYR A 38 -9.17 6.67 38.54
N LEU A 39 -9.11 5.53 37.87
CA LEU A 39 -8.24 4.41 38.19
C LEU A 39 -7.07 4.42 37.21
N SER A 40 -5.88 4.76 37.71
CA SER A 40 -4.65 4.77 36.92
C SER A 40 -3.65 3.76 37.45
N HIS A 41 -2.84 3.20 36.56
CA HIS A 41 -1.70 2.37 36.92
C HIS A 41 -0.41 2.94 36.30
N ARG A 42 0.71 2.77 37.00
CA ARG A 42 2.03 3.10 36.50
C ARG A 42 3.00 1.98 36.87
N GLU A 43 3.88 1.65 35.95
CA GLU A 43 5.00 0.75 36.24
C GLU A 43 6.16 1.56 36.82
N ILE A 44 6.81 1.01 37.85
CA ILE A 44 7.98 1.60 38.49
C ILE A 44 9.09 0.56 38.46
N ASP A 45 10.23 0.92 37.86
CA ASP A 45 11.43 0.11 37.89
C ASP A 45 12.02 0.08 39.31
N LEU A 46 12.19 -1.13 39.83
CA LEU A 46 12.86 -1.37 41.10
C LEU A 46 14.37 -1.51 40.85
N LYS A 47 15.18 -1.20 41.87
CA LYS A 47 16.65 -1.26 41.81
C LYS A 47 17.23 -2.64 41.46
N ASN A 48 16.41 -3.70 41.57
CA ASN A 48 16.79 -5.08 41.22
C ASN A 48 16.46 -5.46 39.77
N GLY A 49 15.98 -4.52 38.95
CA GLY A 49 15.59 -4.77 37.56
C GLY A 49 14.17 -5.31 37.36
N ASN A 50 13.40 -5.53 38.44
CA ASN A 50 11.99 -5.90 38.33
C ASN A 50 11.10 -4.65 38.24
N THR A 51 9.94 -4.77 37.59
CA THR A 51 8.92 -3.73 37.55
C THR A 51 7.85 -3.95 38.63
N LYS A 52 7.36 -2.88 39.24
CA LYS A 52 6.21 -2.90 40.15
C LYS A 52 5.10 -1.99 39.62
N THR A 53 3.91 -2.54 39.45
CA THR A 53 2.72 -1.76 39.11
C THR A 53 2.16 -1.08 40.36
N VAL A 54 2.04 0.24 40.33
CA VAL A 54 1.36 1.04 41.36
C VAL A 54 0.03 1.51 40.82
N ILE A 55 -1.04 1.17 41.53
CA ILE A 55 -2.40 1.56 41.21
C ILE A 55 -2.77 2.78 42.07
N SER A 56 -3.33 3.80 41.44
CA SER A 56 -3.86 5.00 42.09
C SER A 56 -5.34 5.16 41.76
N LYS A 57 -6.13 5.51 42.77
CA LYS A 57 -7.55 5.83 42.62
C LYS A 57 -7.79 7.24 43.16
N ARG A 58 -8.38 8.13 42.36
CA ARG A 58 -8.64 9.51 42.77
C ARG A 58 -9.91 10.05 42.11
N TRP A 59 -10.67 10.84 42.86
CA TRP A 59 -11.78 11.61 42.34
C TRP A 59 -11.29 12.97 41.84
N HIS A 60 -11.59 13.28 40.58
CA HIS A 60 -11.11 14.48 39.91
C HIS A 60 -12.18 15.05 38.98
N THR A 61 -12.12 16.35 38.73
CA THR A 61 -12.91 16.97 37.66
C THR A 61 -12.28 16.63 36.29
N PRO A 62 -13.05 16.65 35.18
CA PRO A 62 -12.53 16.39 33.83
C PRO A 62 -11.34 17.25 33.40
N ALA A 63 -11.19 18.44 34.00
CA ALA A 63 -10.08 19.34 33.71
C ALA A 63 -8.73 18.84 34.26
N GLN A 64 -8.73 17.88 35.18
CA GLN A 64 -7.52 17.44 35.90
C GLN A 64 -6.94 16.13 35.36
N GLN A 65 -7.56 15.49 34.37
CA GLN A 65 -7.18 14.18 33.83
C GLN A 65 -7.39 14.09 32.32
N PHE A 66 -6.84 13.03 31.72
CA PHE A 66 -6.83 12.79 30.26
C PHE A 66 -6.34 13.99 29.43
N TYR A 67 -5.32 14.68 29.95
CA TYR A 67 -4.54 15.65 29.22
C TYR A 67 -3.05 15.30 29.29
N ARG A 68 -2.28 15.81 28.34
CA ARG A 68 -0.83 15.84 28.44
C ARG A 68 -0.35 17.23 28.09
N LYS A 69 0.68 17.67 28.81
CA LYS A 69 1.31 18.94 28.55
C LYS A 69 2.06 18.89 27.22
N ASP A 70 1.81 19.87 26.36
CA ASP A 70 2.44 20.09 25.06
C ASP A 70 2.35 18.88 24.11
N LEU A 71 1.26 18.10 24.20
CA LEU A 71 1.04 16.92 23.35
C LEU A 71 0.89 17.27 21.87
N TYR A 72 0.26 18.42 21.58
CA TYR A 72 0.04 18.92 20.22
C TYR A 72 0.80 20.21 19.93
N SER A 73 1.45 20.78 20.94
CA SER A 73 2.23 22.00 20.79
C SER A 73 3.47 21.74 19.93
N THR A 74 3.78 22.71 19.07
CA THR A 74 5.05 22.74 18.32
C THR A 74 5.92 23.87 18.82
N PHE A 75 7.23 23.75 18.64
CA PHE A 75 8.21 24.67 19.23
C PHE A 75 9.11 25.27 18.15
N PHE A 76 9.28 26.59 18.19
CA PHE A 76 10.26 27.32 17.39
C PHE A 76 11.19 28.06 18.35
N GLY A 77 12.30 27.42 18.73
CA GLY A 77 13.14 27.88 19.84
C GLY A 77 12.36 27.89 21.15
N ALA A 78 12.22 29.05 21.79
CA ALA A 78 11.45 29.23 23.03
C ALA A 78 9.96 29.53 22.79
N GLU A 79 9.55 29.79 21.54
CA GLU A 79 8.15 30.09 21.22
C GLU A 79 7.32 28.82 21.04
N ILE A 80 6.21 28.76 21.78
CA ILE A 80 5.22 27.68 21.70
C ILE A 80 4.20 28.04 20.60
N ASN A 81 3.81 27.09 19.77
CA ASN A 81 2.71 27.24 18.81
C ASN A 81 1.63 26.19 19.10
N ASP A 82 0.42 26.68 19.44
CA ASP A 82 -0.79 25.92 19.77
C ASP A 82 -1.85 25.97 18.65
N ASP A 83 -1.47 26.35 17.43
CA ASP A 83 -2.37 26.39 16.26
C ASP A 83 -3.05 25.05 16.00
N ILE A 84 -2.42 23.92 16.32
CA ILE A 84 -3.03 22.59 16.15
C ILE A 84 -4.21 22.42 17.10
N GLU A 85 -4.11 22.88 18.35
CA GLU A 85 -5.23 22.86 19.29
C GLU A 85 -6.39 23.72 18.76
N HIS A 86 -6.09 24.97 18.37
CA HIS A 86 -7.13 25.94 18.05
C HIS A 86 -7.71 25.79 16.63
N LYS A 87 -6.87 25.59 15.62
CA LYS A 87 -7.29 25.57 14.20
C LYS A 87 -7.68 24.18 13.71
N LEU A 88 -7.11 23.11 14.28
CA LEU A 88 -7.45 21.74 13.92
C LEU A 88 -8.44 21.12 14.91
N PHE A 89 -8.09 21.01 16.19
CA PHE A 89 -8.94 20.32 17.15
C PHE A 89 -10.18 21.13 17.56
N GLY A 90 -10.10 22.46 17.64
CA GLY A 90 -11.25 23.33 17.92
C GLY A 90 -12.48 23.02 17.04
N PRO A 91 -12.38 23.15 15.70
CA PRO A 91 -13.49 22.81 14.80
C PRO A 91 -13.93 21.33 14.88
N ILE A 92 -12.99 20.41 15.10
CA ILE A 92 -13.29 18.98 15.22
C ILE A 92 -14.09 18.69 16.49
N ASP A 93 -13.72 19.29 17.63
CA ASP A 93 -14.42 19.11 18.89
C ASP A 93 -15.78 19.81 18.89
N ASP A 94 -15.91 20.97 18.25
CA ASP A 94 -17.20 21.67 18.10
C ASP A 94 -18.19 20.84 17.28
N ASN A 95 -17.75 20.31 16.14
CA ASN A 95 -18.58 19.45 15.29
C ASN A 95 -18.82 18.08 15.94
N GLY A 96 -17.78 17.51 16.58
CA GLY A 96 -17.85 16.25 17.30
C GLY A 96 -18.84 16.30 18.46
N SER A 97 -18.84 17.37 19.25
CA SER A 97 -19.79 17.57 20.36
C SER A 97 -21.24 17.57 19.88
N LYS A 98 -21.53 18.27 18.77
CA LYS A 98 -22.85 18.26 18.12
C LYS A 98 -23.22 16.87 17.61
N ALA A 99 -22.29 16.20 16.94
CA ALA A 99 -22.50 14.86 16.41
C ALA A 99 -22.78 13.83 17.52
N ILE A 100 -21.97 13.79 18.58
CA ILE A 100 -22.20 12.87 19.71
C ILE A 100 -23.59 13.10 20.33
N ARG A 101 -24.01 14.35 20.53
CA ARG A 101 -25.35 14.65 21.06
C ARG A 101 -26.47 14.13 20.14
N ALA A 102 -26.32 14.25 18.82
CA ALA A 102 -27.27 13.68 17.86
C ALA A 102 -27.37 12.16 18.01
N PHE A 103 -26.23 11.47 18.16
CA PHE A 103 -26.18 10.01 18.33
C PHE A 103 -26.51 9.55 19.76
N LEU A 104 -26.73 10.47 20.71
CA LEU A 104 -27.33 10.18 22.02
C LEU A 104 -28.86 10.15 21.99
N SER A 105 -29.51 10.71 20.97
CA SER A 105 -30.95 10.58 20.73
C SER A 105 -31.27 9.52 19.65
N ASN A 106 -32.56 9.26 19.40
CA ASN A 106 -33.02 8.40 18.31
C ASN A 106 -33.58 9.20 17.11
N ASP A 107 -33.19 10.46 16.97
CA ASP A 107 -33.61 11.32 15.86
C ASP A 107 -32.75 11.05 14.62
N GLN A 108 -33.33 10.31 13.67
CA GLN A 108 -32.68 9.95 12.42
C GLN A 108 -32.33 11.17 11.54
N SER A 109 -33.10 12.26 11.63
CA SER A 109 -32.75 13.50 10.92
C SER A 109 -31.45 14.07 11.46
N GLN A 110 -31.30 14.11 12.79
CA GLN A 110 -30.05 14.55 13.42
C GLN A 110 -28.88 13.61 13.09
N TRP A 111 -29.11 12.30 13.02
CA TRP A 111 -28.10 11.34 12.57
C TRP A 111 -27.62 11.63 11.15
N HIS A 112 -28.55 11.83 10.21
CA HIS A 112 -28.23 12.14 8.81
C HIS A 112 -27.31 13.35 8.69
N HIS A 113 -27.72 14.49 9.28
CA HIS A 113 -26.98 15.75 9.19
C HIS A 113 -25.60 15.70 9.87
N ASN A 114 -25.41 14.80 10.84
CA ASN A 114 -24.16 14.68 11.60
C ASN A 114 -23.33 13.44 11.26
N PHE A 115 -23.75 12.62 10.29
CA PHE A 115 -23.14 11.31 10.01
C PHE A 115 -21.63 11.41 9.70
N GLN A 116 -21.25 12.30 8.78
CA GLN A 116 -19.84 12.47 8.42
C GLN A 116 -19.02 13.01 9.59
N ASN A 117 -19.53 14.04 10.29
CA ASN A 117 -18.86 14.63 11.45
C ASN A 117 -18.66 13.61 12.57
N PHE A 118 -19.61 12.67 12.76
CA PHE A 118 -19.50 11.61 13.75
C PHE A 118 -18.33 10.66 13.47
N PHE A 119 -18.20 10.15 12.24
CA PHE A 119 -17.11 9.24 11.89
C PHE A 119 -15.74 9.94 11.82
N ILE A 120 -15.68 11.20 11.35
CA ILE A 120 -14.46 12.01 11.39
C ILE A 120 -14.01 12.23 12.85
N TYR A 121 -14.94 12.54 13.74
CA TYR A 121 -14.64 12.69 15.16
C TYR A 121 -14.19 11.37 15.79
N LEU A 122 -14.85 10.25 15.46
CA LEU A 122 -14.47 8.91 15.92
C LEU A 122 -13.01 8.58 15.55
N ASP A 123 -12.63 8.78 14.29
CA ASP A 123 -11.27 8.48 13.81
C ASP A 123 -10.25 9.43 14.44
N THR A 124 -10.57 10.73 14.50
CA THR A 124 -9.73 11.73 15.15
C THR A 124 -9.52 11.41 16.64
N GLN A 125 -10.58 11.01 17.35
CA GLN A 125 -10.51 10.64 18.77
C GLN A 125 -9.62 9.41 18.98
N LYS A 126 -9.59 8.47 18.04
CA LYS A 126 -8.66 7.34 18.07
C LYS A 126 -7.22 7.81 17.92
N LEU A 127 -6.93 8.60 16.89
CA LEU A 127 -5.56 8.99 16.52
C LEU A 127 -4.92 10.05 17.42
N ARG A 128 -5.70 10.94 18.04
CA ARG A 128 -5.15 12.05 18.83
C ARG A 128 -4.65 11.66 20.23
N THR A 129 -5.05 10.49 20.72
CA THR A 129 -4.60 9.99 22.03
C THR A 129 -3.09 9.69 22.01
N PRO A 130 -2.41 9.60 23.16
CA PRO A 130 -1.00 9.21 23.19
C PRO A 130 -0.71 7.89 22.47
N LYS A 131 -1.59 6.88 22.65
CA LYS A 131 -1.50 5.59 21.93
C LYS A 131 -1.67 5.78 20.43
N GLY A 132 -2.62 6.62 20.00
CA GLY A 132 -2.84 6.93 18.58
C GLY A 132 -1.65 7.63 17.94
N LEU A 133 -1.06 8.60 18.63
CA LEU A 133 0.13 9.31 18.16
C LEU A 133 1.36 8.41 18.11
N ASP A 134 1.55 7.53 19.11
CA ASP A 134 2.64 6.56 19.09
C ASP A 134 2.41 5.47 18.02
N TRP A 135 1.15 5.10 17.73
CA TRP A 135 0.81 4.27 16.58
C TRP A 135 1.21 4.93 15.27
N ILE A 136 0.94 6.23 15.08
CA ILE A 136 1.41 6.96 13.89
C ILE A 136 2.93 6.90 13.84
N LYS A 137 3.64 7.27 14.91
CA LYS A 137 5.11 7.19 14.96
C LYS A 137 5.65 5.82 14.56
N SER A 138 5.00 4.74 14.97
CA SER A 138 5.43 3.37 14.63
C SER A 138 5.46 3.07 13.13
N LYS A 139 4.70 3.82 12.31
CA LYS A 139 4.60 3.65 10.85
C LYS A 139 5.66 4.42 10.07
N TYR A 140 6.52 5.18 10.75
CA TYR A 140 7.55 6.00 10.14
C TYR A 140 8.90 5.70 10.82
N PRO A 141 10.03 5.76 10.10
CA PRO A 141 11.34 5.63 10.73
C PRO A 141 11.61 6.71 11.79
N GLU A 142 11.24 7.96 11.49
CA GLU A 142 11.38 9.11 12.37
C GLU A 142 10.32 10.18 12.03
N LEU A 143 9.82 10.87 13.06
CA LEU A 143 8.96 12.05 12.93
C LEU A 143 9.33 13.08 13.99
N SER A 144 9.57 14.31 13.57
CA SER A 144 9.52 15.46 14.48
C SER A 144 8.10 15.69 14.98
N GLN A 145 7.95 16.42 16.08
CA GLN A 145 6.64 16.74 16.63
C GLN A 145 5.73 17.47 15.61
N LEU A 146 6.29 18.39 14.82
CA LEU A 146 5.54 19.08 13.76
C LEU A 146 5.06 18.10 12.68
N GLN A 147 5.95 17.25 12.18
CA GLN A 147 5.60 16.26 11.17
C GLN A 147 4.53 15.29 11.69
N LEU A 148 4.66 14.82 12.92
CA LEU A 148 3.66 13.94 13.56
C LEU A 148 2.25 14.56 13.55
N MET A 149 2.14 15.86 13.83
CA MET A 149 0.86 16.55 13.83
C MET A 149 0.27 16.70 12.43
N MET A 150 1.12 16.95 11.43
CA MET A 150 0.71 16.97 10.01
C MET A 150 0.27 15.57 9.51
N GLU A 151 0.97 14.52 9.94
CA GLU A 151 0.59 13.13 9.61
C GLU A 151 -0.72 12.74 10.28
N MET A 152 -0.91 13.04 11.57
CA MET A 152 -2.18 12.82 12.28
C MET A 152 -3.34 13.52 11.58
N GLN A 153 -3.15 14.79 11.19
CA GLN A 153 -4.13 15.53 10.42
C GLN A 153 -4.45 14.80 9.11
N SER A 154 -3.45 14.30 8.39
CA SER A 154 -3.61 13.64 7.10
C SER A 154 -4.27 12.26 7.19
N LEU A 155 -4.16 11.57 8.33
CA LEU A 155 -4.65 10.21 8.55
C LEU A 155 -6.07 10.15 9.18
N ARG A 156 -6.62 11.27 9.66
CA ARG A 156 -7.85 11.35 10.48
C ARG A 156 -9.18 10.92 9.83
N SER A 157 -9.14 10.31 8.65
CA SER A 157 -10.31 9.77 7.96
C SER A 157 -10.07 8.38 7.36
N MET A 158 -8.94 7.75 7.67
CA MET A 158 -8.55 6.47 7.09
C MET A 158 -9.47 5.31 7.49
N HIS A 159 -10.21 5.42 8.59
CA HIS A 159 -11.07 4.32 9.07
C HIS A 159 -12.55 4.50 8.71
N CYS A 160 -12.95 5.70 8.29
CA CYS A 160 -14.35 6.09 8.11
C CYS A 160 -15.12 5.16 7.16
N THR A 161 -14.54 4.81 6.01
CA THR A 161 -15.20 3.97 4.99
C THR A 161 -15.51 2.57 5.52
N LEU A 162 -14.53 1.93 6.16
CA LEU A 162 -14.70 0.56 6.65
C LEU A 162 -15.76 0.50 7.76
N TRP A 163 -15.76 1.50 8.64
CA TRP A 163 -16.75 1.64 9.70
C TRP A 163 -18.15 1.95 9.19
N SER A 164 -18.28 2.83 8.20
CA SER A 164 -19.56 3.24 7.64
C SER A 164 -20.22 2.16 6.78
N GLU A 165 -19.47 1.16 6.32
CA GLU A 165 -20.01 -0.02 5.63
C GLU A 165 -20.34 -1.19 6.57
N GLY A 166 -19.80 -1.18 7.79
CA GLY A 166 -20.06 -2.21 8.79
C GLY A 166 -21.48 -2.14 9.38
N VAL A 167 -21.84 -3.16 10.15
CA VAL A 167 -23.04 -3.13 10.99
C VAL A 167 -22.82 -2.14 12.12
N ARG A 168 -23.71 -1.16 12.24
CA ARG A 168 -23.63 -0.07 13.21
C ARG A 168 -24.70 -0.26 14.27
N GLU A 169 -24.28 -0.40 15.52
CA GLU A 169 -25.18 -0.62 16.64
C GLU A 169 -24.91 0.35 17.79
N LEU A 170 -25.98 0.87 18.37
CA LEU A 170 -26.00 1.73 19.54
C LEU A 170 -26.69 0.97 20.68
N VAL A 171 -25.89 0.38 21.57
CA VAL A 171 -26.39 -0.37 22.74
C VAL A 171 -26.61 0.57 23.92
N SER A 172 -27.61 0.25 24.75
CA SER A 172 -27.95 1.03 25.94
C SER A 172 -27.61 0.30 27.23
N ALA A 173 -27.06 1.01 28.21
CA ALA A 173 -26.89 0.58 29.58
C ALA A 173 -27.87 1.29 30.53
N GLU A 174 -28.92 1.95 30.02
CA GLU A 174 -29.87 2.73 30.81
C GLU A 174 -30.51 1.95 31.97
N ASP A 175 -30.89 0.69 31.72
CA ASP A 175 -31.55 -0.19 32.69
C ASP A 175 -30.54 -1.02 33.53
N SER A 176 -29.24 -0.89 33.27
CA SER A 176 -28.19 -1.64 33.97
C SER A 176 -27.66 -0.88 35.20
N ASP A 177 -27.42 -1.59 36.30
CA ASP A 177 -26.79 -1.02 37.50
C ASP A 177 -25.29 -0.67 37.29
N ILE A 178 -24.67 -1.30 36.30
CA ILE A 178 -23.31 -1.01 35.84
C ILE A 178 -23.38 -0.19 34.55
N LYS A 179 -22.66 0.93 34.49
CA LYS A 179 -22.61 1.81 33.33
C LYS A 179 -21.28 1.71 32.59
N PHE A 180 -21.22 2.21 31.37
CA PHE A 180 -19.98 2.24 30.59
C PHE A 180 -18.92 3.14 31.23
N ILE A 181 -17.66 2.75 31.09
CA ILE A 181 -16.49 3.55 31.53
C ILE A 181 -15.85 4.27 30.34
N VAL A 182 -15.05 5.30 30.63
CA VAL A 182 -14.18 5.98 29.66
C VAL A 182 -12.71 5.65 29.95
N SER A 183 -11.87 5.60 28.92
CA SER A 183 -10.43 5.39 29.04
C SER A 183 -9.62 6.53 28.44
N ASP A 184 -8.31 6.51 28.66
CA ASP A 184 -7.34 7.36 27.97
C ASP A 184 -7.15 7.02 26.48
N HIS A 185 -7.82 5.98 25.97
CA HIS A 185 -7.96 5.65 24.55
C HIS A 185 -9.41 5.22 24.24
N PRO A 186 -10.36 6.17 24.13
CA PRO A 186 -11.79 5.86 24.15
C PRO A 186 -12.30 4.98 22.99
N VAL A 187 -11.62 4.99 21.85
CA VAL A 187 -12.00 4.24 20.63
C VAL A 187 -11.17 2.96 20.55
N THR A 188 -11.72 1.87 21.06
CA THR A 188 -11.00 0.61 21.23
C THR A 188 -11.38 -0.41 20.16
N VAL A 189 -10.46 -1.32 19.82
CA VAL A 189 -10.75 -2.42 18.89
C VAL A 189 -10.63 -3.77 19.62
N TYR A 190 -11.68 -4.57 19.49
CA TYR A 190 -11.74 -5.94 19.96
C TYR A 190 -11.61 -6.90 18.79
N ASN A 191 -10.85 -7.97 18.97
CA ASN A 191 -10.89 -9.14 18.10
C ASN A 191 -10.74 -10.36 19.00
N TYR A 192 -11.64 -11.34 18.86
CA TYR A 192 -11.71 -12.47 19.77
C TYR A 192 -10.51 -13.41 19.68
N ALA A 193 -9.76 -13.36 18.58
CA ALA A 193 -8.49 -14.07 18.40
C ALA A 193 -7.25 -13.26 18.84
N CYS A 194 -7.44 -12.02 19.31
CA CYS A 194 -6.37 -11.11 19.72
C CYS A 194 -6.54 -10.68 21.19
N PRO A 195 -6.25 -11.56 22.17
CA PRO A 195 -6.21 -11.17 23.58
C PRO A 195 -5.15 -10.07 23.82
N PRO A 196 -5.18 -9.36 24.96
CA PRO A 196 -4.22 -8.29 25.27
C PRO A 196 -2.75 -8.72 25.18
N SER A 197 -2.44 -9.99 25.44
CA SER A 197 -1.10 -10.58 25.32
C SER A 197 -0.69 -10.94 23.88
N SER A 198 -1.57 -10.78 22.90
CA SER A 198 -1.28 -11.05 21.49
C SER A 198 -0.23 -10.09 20.94
N LYS A 199 0.64 -10.57 20.04
CA LYS A 199 1.61 -9.73 19.33
C LYS A 199 0.94 -8.62 18.52
N LEU A 200 -0.27 -8.85 18.03
CA LEU A 200 -1.08 -7.85 17.30
C LEU A 200 -1.67 -6.75 18.22
N CYS A 201 -1.40 -6.84 19.52
CA CYS A 201 -1.92 -5.94 20.55
C CYS A 201 -0.80 -5.35 21.43
N GLY A 202 0.46 -5.59 21.07
CA GLY A 202 1.58 -4.96 21.75
C GLY A 202 1.52 -3.45 21.55
N TYR A 203 1.73 -2.68 22.62
CA TYR A 203 1.70 -1.21 22.53
C TYR A 203 2.61 -0.71 21.38
N PRO A 204 2.14 0.22 20.53
CA PRO A 204 0.88 0.99 20.61
C PRO A 204 -0.32 0.38 19.87
N ASP A 205 -0.23 -0.86 19.40
CA ASP A 205 -1.20 -1.44 18.48
C ASP A 205 -2.51 -1.91 19.14
N ASP A 206 -3.56 -1.87 18.33
CA ASP A 206 -4.82 -2.61 18.48
C ASP A 206 -4.93 -3.57 17.27
N PRO A 207 -5.76 -4.63 17.32
CA PRO A 207 -6.02 -5.42 16.12
C PRO A 207 -6.59 -4.53 15.01
N ASP A 208 -6.14 -4.75 13.78
CA ASP A 208 -6.53 -3.90 12.66
C ASP A 208 -8.04 -3.98 12.38
N ILE A 209 -8.67 -2.84 12.10
CA ILE A 209 -10.13 -2.77 11.89
C ILE A 209 -10.59 -3.49 10.62
N SER A 210 -9.68 -3.71 9.65
CA SER A 210 -9.97 -4.43 8.42
C SER A 210 -10.05 -5.94 8.63
N LEU A 211 -9.63 -6.48 9.78
CA LEU A 211 -9.77 -7.92 10.04
C LEU A 211 -11.24 -8.29 10.27
N LYS A 212 -11.72 -9.38 9.68
CA LYS A 212 -13.13 -9.81 9.74
C LYS A 212 -13.65 -9.88 11.17
N GLY A 213 -12.87 -10.43 12.10
CA GLY A 213 -13.25 -10.56 13.52
C GLY A 213 -13.13 -9.29 14.36
N SER A 214 -12.64 -8.19 13.80
CA SER A 214 -12.47 -6.93 14.52
C SER A 214 -13.79 -6.18 14.69
N GLN A 215 -14.01 -5.65 15.88
CA GLN A 215 -15.15 -4.82 16.27
C GLN A 215 -14.65 -3.56 16.97
N THR A 216 -15.10 -2.39 16.52
CA THR A 216 -14.73 -1.11 17.16
C THR A 216 -15.79 -0.74 18.19
N ILE A 217 -15.33 -0.37 19.38
CA ILE A 217 -16.16 -0.06 20.55
C ILE A 217 -15.86 1.38 20.98
N PHE A 218 -16.91 2.18 21.09
CA PHE A 218 -16.83 3.58 21.48
C PHE A 218 -18.01 3.99 22.37
N PRO A 219 -17.81 4.05 23.69
CA PRO A 219 -18.83 4.59 24.61
C PRO A 219 -19.16 6.04 24.29
N LEU A 220 -20.41 6.39 24.04
CA LEU A 220 -20.82 7.79 23.77
C LEU A 220 -21.16 8.54 25.07
N SER A 221 -21.59 7.80 26.09
CA SER A 221 -21.87 8.27 27.46
C SER A 221 -21.88 7.07 28.42
N LYS A 222 -22.14 7.30 29.72
CA LYS A 222 -22.38 6.22 30.69
C LYS A 222 -23.47 5.23 30.25
N ASN A 223 -24.47 5.68 29.49
CA ASN A 223 -25.64 4.88 29.14
C ASN A 223 -25.68 4.43 27.68
N ARG A 224 -24.78 4.88 26.80
CA ARG A 224 -24.85 4.55 25.38
C ARG A 224 -23.47 4.24 24.82
N CYS A 225 -23.36 3.16 24.05
CA CYS A 225 -22.11 2.73 23.42
C CYS A 225 -22.34 2.34 21.96
N LEU A 226 -21.42 2.77 21.09
CA LEU A 226 -21.35 2.36 19.70
C LEU A 226 -20.54 1.07 19.57
N ILE A 227 -21.08 0.09 18.87
CA ILE A 227 -20.39 -1.12 18.42
C ILE A 227 -20.45 -1.17 16.89
N LEU A 228 -19.28 -1.26 16.27
CA LEU A 228 -19.12 -1.40 14.82
C LEU A 228 -18.59 -2.79 14.50
N THR A 229 -19.32 -3.54 13.69
CA THR A 229 -18.98 -4.94 13.37
C THR A 229 -18.85 -5.13 11.87
N ASN A 230 -17.76 -5.77 11.42
CA ASN A 230 -17.60 -6.12 10.01
C ASN A 230 -18.73 -7.05 9.53
N LEU A 231 -19.31 -6.75 8.37
CA LEU A 231 -20.56 -7.37 7.91
C LEU A 231 -20.46 -8.90 7.75
N GLU A 232 -19.34 -9.41 7.26
CA GLU A 232 -19.11 -10.85 7.07
C GLU A 232 -19.16 -11.59 8.39
N TYR A 233 -18.50 -11.03 9.42
CA TYR A 233 -18.49 -11.59 10.76
C TYR A 233 -19.84 -11.48 11.46
N ALA A 234 -20.55 -10.35 11.29
CA ALA A 234 -21.91 -10.20 11.82
C ALA A 234 -22.87 -11.25 11.25
N LYS A 235 -22.78 -11.55 9.95
CA LYS A 235 -23.66 -12.53 9.28
C LYS A 235 -23.29 -13.98 9.57
N LYS A 236 -21.99 -14.26 9.72
CA LYS A 236 -21.44 -15.62 9.85
C LYS A 236 -20.36 -15.69 10.94
N PRO A 237 -20.69 -15.50 12.21
CA PRO A 237 -19.71 -15.35 13.28
C PRO A 237 -18.85 -16.61 13.53
N ASP A 238 -19.33 -17.79 13.13
CA ASP A 238 -18.64 -19.06 13.33
C ASP A 238 -17.96 -19.61 12.04
N ASP A 239 -18.14 -18.94 10.90
CA ASP A 239 -17.67 -19.38 9.57
C ASP A 239 -16.75 -18.32 8.91
N VAL A 240 -16.02 -17.56 9.72
CA VAL A 240 -15.01 -16.62 9.24
C VAL A 240 -13.70 -16.77 9.99
N ASN A 241 -12.58 -16.60 9.29
CA ASN A 241 -11.28 -16.46 9.93
C ASN A 241 -11.16 -15.04 10.52
N PRO A 242 -11.03 -14.88 11.85
CA PRO A 242 -11.02 -13.56 12.49
C PRO A 242 -9.80 -12.71 12.16
N LEU A 243 -8.72 -13.33 11.68
CA LEU A 243 -7.45 -12.67 11.35
C LEU A 243 -7.27 -12.46 9.84
N GLU A 244 -8.27 -12.82 9.04
CA GLU A 244 -8.30 -12.50 7.61
C GLU A 244 -8.86 -11.09 7.42
N GLN A 245 -8.35 -10.35 6.44
CA GLN A 245 -8.96 -9.08 6.05
C GLN A 245 -10.35 -9.29 5.47
N ARG A 246 -11.25 -8.34 5.74
CA ARG A 246 -12.59 -8.28 5.18
C ARG A 246 -12.56 -8.11 3.67
N THR A 247 -13.66 -8.47 3.02
CA THR A 247 -13.87 -8.12 1.61
C THR A 247 -13.79 -6.59 1.43
N ASN A 248 -13.02 -6.16 0.43
CA ASN A 248 -12.73 -4.77 0.09
C ASN A 248 -12.09 -3.96 1.25
N PRO A 249 -10.85 -4.31 1.66
CA PRO A 249 -10.20 -3.72 2.84
C PRO A 249 -9.56 -2.34 2.59
N THR A 250 -9.62 -1.80 1.36
CA THR A 250 -9.02 -0.50 0.99
C THR A 250 -9.60 0.63 1.83
N ARG A 251 -8.78 1.27 2.65
CA ARG A 251 -9.24 2.20 3.71
C ARG A 251 -9.94 3.46 3.19
N VAL A 252 -9.36 4.08 2.17
CA VAL A 252 -9.86 5.33 1.60
C VAL A 252 -10.37 5.07 0.20
N ARG A 253 -11.68 5.14 0.04
CA ARG A 253 -12.36 5.02 -1.25
C ARG A 253 -13.75 5.65 -1.18
N PRO A 254 -14.32 6.04 -2.32
CA PRO A 254 -15.74 6.40 -2.39
C PRO A 254 -16.62 5.21 -1.99
N SER A 255 -17.63 5.46 -1.17
CA SER A 255 -18.64 4.46 -0.79
C SER A 255 -19.97 5.15 -0.50
N MET A 256 -21.07 4.45 -0.73
CA MET A 256 -22.44 4.88 -0.52
C MET A 256 -23.09 4.01 0.55
N VAL A 257 -23.61 4.63 1.60
CA VAL A 257 -24.22 3.94 2.74
C VAL A 257 -25.43 4.71 3.24
N SER A 258 -26.39 4.00 3.86
CA SER A 258 -27.47 4.68 4.57
C SER A 258 -26.95 5.35 5.84
N THR A 259 -27.24 6.63 5.96
CA THR A 259 -26.80 7.50 7.08
C THR A 259 -27.67 7.37 8.32
N ILE A 260 -28.83 6.72 8.21
CA ILE A 260 -29.82 6.58 9.29
C ILE A 260 -29.93 5.14 9.81
N GLU A 261 -29.33 4.17 9.11
CA GLU A 261 -29.38 2.77 9.52
C GLU A 261 -28.41 2.48 10.66
N PHE A 262 -28.98 2.48 11.87
CA PHE A 262 -28.36 2.02 13.11
C PHE A 262 -29.33 1.07 13.84
N ILE A 263 -28.78 0.01 14.43
CA ILE A 263 -29.49 -0.84 15.39
C ILE A 263 -29.45 -0.12 16.73
N SER A 264 -30.59 0.05 17.40
CA SER A 264 -30.67 0.74 18.71
C SER A 264 -31.63 0.06 19.70
N SER A 265 -31.96 -1.21 19.46
CA SER A 265 -32.96 -1.95 20.23
C SER A 265 -32.41 -2.63 21.49
N ARG A 266 -31.10 -2.90 21.57
CA ARG A 266 -30.52 -3.66 22.70
C ARG A 266 -30.28 -2.80 23.93
N LYS A 267 -30.83 -3.26 25.05
CA LYS A 267 -30.46 -2.84 26.41
C LYS A 267 -29.65 -3.95 27.06
N LEU A 268 -28.46 -3.63 27.53
CA LEU A 268 -27.51 -4.59 28.09
C LEU A 268 -27.72 -4.77 29.59
N SER A 269 -27.49 -5.99 30.07
CA SER A 269 -27.41 -6.32 31.50
C SER A 269 -26.09 -5.87 32.13
N ALA A 270 -26.03 -5.87 33.46
CA ALA A 270 -24.81 -5.52 34.21
C ALA A 270 -23.60 -6.41 33.86
N VAL A 271 -23.83 -7.70 33.56
CA VAL A 271 -22.79 -8.64 33.14
C VAL A 271 -22.24 -8.26 31.77
N GLU A 272 -23.14 -7.98 30.82
CA GLU A 272 -22.79 -7.59 29.45
C GLU A 272 -22.04 -6.25 29.41
N VAL A 273 -22.48 -5.25 30.20
CA VAL A 273 -21.76 -3.98 30.34
C VAL A 273 -20.39 -4.20 30.96
N SER A 274 -20.27 -5.08 31.97
CA SER A 274 -18.97 -5.42 32.57
C SER A 274 -18.01 -6.05 31.56
N GLN A 275 -18.48 -6.93 30.68
CA GLN A 275 -17.68 -7.52 29.62
C GLN A 275 -17.13 -6.46 28.64
N ILE A 276 -17.98 -5.49 28.23
CA ILE A 276 -17.54 -4.37 27.38
C ILE A 276 -16.53 -3.48 28.12
N ASN A 277 -16.79 -3.15 29.39
CA ASN A 277 -15.88 -2.36 30.22
C ASN A 277 -14.52 -3.04 30.40
N HIS A 278 -14.47 -4.37 30.46
CA HIS A 278 -13.21 -5.10 30.51
C HIS A 278 -12.41 -4.99 29.23
N ILE A 279 -13.04 -4.97 28.06
CA ILE A 279 -12.35 -4.66 26.81
C ILE A 279 -11.77 -3.26 26.88
N ILE A 280 -12.59 -2.26 27.25
CA ILE A 280 -12.16 -0.85 27.32
C ILE A 280 -10.96 -0.69 28.26
N LYS A 281 -11.03 -1.29 29.45
CA LYS A 281 -9.95 -1.26 30.45
C LYS A 281 -8.69 -2.00 29.97
N SER A 282 -8.85 -3.15 29.32
CA SER A 282 -7.72 -3.93 28.80
C SER A 282 -7.03 -3.27 27.60
N ARG A 283 -7.70 -2.34 26.90
CA ARG A 283 -7.17 -1.59 25.76
C ARG A 283 -6.67 -0.20 26.12
N ALA A 284 -6.97 0.28 27.33
CA ALA A 284 -6.46 1.53 27.89
C ALA A 284 -4.93 1.50 28.02
N ILE A 285 -4.30 2.67 28.02
CA ILE A 285 -2.86 2.81 28.19
C ILE A 285 -2.50 2.63 29.66
N SER A 286 -3.11 3.45 30.51
CA SER A 286 -2.82 3.47 31.93
C SER A 286 -4.02 3.83 32.80
N SER A 287 -5.05 4.48 32.25
CA SER A 287 -6.11 5.09 33.04
C SER A 287 -7.52 4.87 32.47
N VAL A 288 -8.46 4.58 33.37
CA VAL A 288 -9.91 4.54 33.11
C VAL A 288 -10.66 5.39 34.13
N ALA A 289 -11.84 5.87 33.77
CA ALA A 289 -12.66 6.71 34.63
C ALA A 289 -14.16 6.42 34.51
N ALA A 290 -14.88 6.68 35.60
CA ALA A 290 -16.32 6.43 35.71
C ALA A 290 -16.96 7.25 36.82
N GLY A 291 -18.28 7.46 36.76
CA GLY A 291 -19.05 8.13 37.82
C GLY A 291 -19.22 7.33 39.11
N LYS A 292 -18.78 6.06 39.14
CA LYS A 292 -18.74 5.21 40.33
C LYS A 292 -17.49 4.33 40.34
N GLU A 293 -16.90 4.13 41.51
CA GLU A 293 -15.68 3.33 41.67
C GLU A 293 -15.89 1.86 41.29
N GLU A 294 -17.06 1.28 41.62
CA GLU A 294 -17.30 -0.15 41.43
C GLU A 294 -17.28 -0.55 39.94
N TRP A 295 -17.61 0.39 39.04
CA TRP A 295 -17.61 0.16 37.60
C TRP A 295 -16.19 0.04 37.00
N LEU A 296 -15.16 0.48 37.73
CA LEU A 296 -13.75 0.46 37.28
C LEU A 296 -13.07 -0.91 37.44
N TYR A 297 -13.76 -1.90 38.02
CA TYR A 297 -13.24 -3.26 38.26
C TYR A 297 -14.06 -4.33 37.54
N PRO A 298 -14.24 -4.23 36.21
CA PRO A 298 -15.05 -5.20 35.47
C PRO A 298 -14.52 -6.63 35.58
N GLU A 299 -13.21 -6.82 35.79
CA GLU A 299 -12.58 -8.12 36.00
C GLU A 299 -13.14 -8.91 37.19
N ASN A 300 -13.69 -8.24 38.21
CA ASN A 300 -14.27 -8.91 39.38
C ASN A 300 -15.56 -9.67 39.05
N ASN A 301 -16.24 -9.29 37.96
CA ASN A 301 -17.54 -9.82 37.58
C ASN A 301 -17.48 -10.74 36.34
N ILE A 302 -16.31 -10.87 35.72
CA ILE A 302 -16.14 -11.66 34.49
C ILE A 302 -15.76 -13.09 34.81
N LYS A 303 -16.54 -14.01 34.27
CA LYS A 303 -16.32 -15.46 34.40
C LYS A 303 -15.95 -16.15 33.09
N CYS A 304 -15.87 -15.38 31.99
CA CYS A 304 -15.65 -15.89 30.65
C CYS A 304 -14.27 -15.49 30.12
N ASP A 305 -13.73 -16.29 29.21
CA ASP A 305 -12.47 -15.97 28.55
C ASP A 305 -12.62 -14.83 27.54
N TRP A 306 -11.49 -14.20 27.17
CA TRP A 306 -11.45 -13.09 26.19
C TRP A 306 -12.24 -13.40 24.91
N GLY A 307 -12.09 -14.62 24.37
CA GLY A 307 -12.74 -15.03 23.13
C GLY A 307 -14.25 -15.21 23.25
N GLU A 308 -14.78 -15.44 24.46
CA GLU A 308 -16.21 -15.61 24.68
C GLU A 308 -16.96 -14.27 24.74
N ILE A 309 -16.26 -13.17 25.06
CA ILE A 309 -16.82 -11.82 25.05
C ILE A 309 -17.42 -11.48 23.67
N LYS A 310 -16.95 -12.11 22.59
CA LYS A 310 -17.51 -11.95 21.25
C LYS A 310 -19.04 -12.06 21.19
N ARG A 311 -19.65 -12.88 22.06
CA ARG A 311 -21.11 -13.10 22.12
C ARG A 311 -21.88 -11.82 22.46
N VAL A 312 -21.38 -10.96 23.37
CA VAL A 312 -22.07 -9.72 23.75
C VAL A 312 -22.01 -8.65 22.66
N LEU A 313 -20.95 -8.68 21.86
CA LEU A 313 -20.71 -7.69 20.82
C LEU A 313 -21.43 -8.00 19.51
N LEU A 314 -21.96 -9.21 19.33
CA LEU A 314 -22.69 -9.56 18.11
C LEU A 314 -24.01 -8.79 18.03
N PRO A 315 -24.32 -8.17 16.88
CA PRO A 315 -25.59 -7.53 16.67
C PRO A 315 -26.74 -8.56 16.61
N PRO A 316 -27.98 -8.17 16.93
CA PRO A 316 -29.13 -9.06 16.85
C PRO A 316 -29.38 -9.53 15.41
N MET A 317 -29.38 -10.85 15.20
CA MET A 317 -29.46 -11.47 13.87
C MET A 317 -30.70 -11.03 13.07
N ASN A 318 -31.83 -10.77 13.74
CA ASN A 318 -33.07 -10.35 13.10
C ASN A 318 -33.02 -8.92 12.55
N GLU A 319 -32.06 -8.08 12.96
CA GLU A 319 -31.87 -6.71 12.46
C GLU A 319 -30.87 -6.63 11.30
N LEU A 320 -30.13 -7.71 11.01
CA LEU A 320 -29.08 -7.71 9.99
C LEU A 320 -29.58 -7.56 8.56
N HIS A 321 -30.88 -7.76 8.31
CA HIS A 321 -31.50 -7.53 7.00
C HIS A 321 -31.39 -6.07 6.53
N ARG A 322 -31.15 -5.13 7.46
CA ARG A 322 -30.94 -3.70 7.21
C ARG A 322 -29.54 -3.39 6.66
N PHE A 323 -28.62 -4.36 6.70
CA PHE A 323 -27.22 -4.20 6.30
C PHE A 323 -26.82 -5.15 5.16
N GLY A 324 -26.07 -4.59 4.21
CA GLY A 324 -25.65 -5.26 2.98
C GLY A 324 -26.67 -5.07 1.85
N GLY A 325 -26.79 -6.08 0.98
CA GLY A 325 -27.55 -5.95 -0.27
C GLY A 325 -26.74 -5.26 -1.37
N GLU A 326 -27.42 -4.82 -2.41
CA GLU A 326 -26.85 -4.06 -3.53
C GLU A 326 -27.56 -2.72 -3.62
N ILE A 327 -26.80 -1.65 -3.89
CA ILE A 327 -27.29 -0.29 -4.05
C ILE A 327 -27.22 0.06 -5.53
N TYR A 328 -28.34 0.55 -6.05
CA TYR A 328 -28.44 1.14 -7.38
C TYR A 328 -28.93 2.59 -7.23
N ALA A 329 -28.16 3.55 -7.71
CA ALA A 329 -28.54 4.96 -7.71
C ALA A 329 -28.44 5.52 -9.13
N ARG A 330 -29.55 6.05 -9.65
CA ARG A 330 -29.58 6.75 -10.94
C ARG A 330 -29.42 8.25 -10.70
N PHE A 331 -28.47 8.87 -11.38
CA PHE A 331 -28.24 10.31 -11.34
C PHE A 331 -29.02 11.04 -12.44
N ASP A 332 -29.10 12.37 -12.31
CA ASP A 332 -29.83 13.24 -13.24
C ASP A 332 -29.27 13.19 -14.67
N ASP A 333 -27.98 12.88 -14.81
CA ASP A 333 -27.31 12.69 -16.11
C ASP A 333 -27.61 11.32 -16.76
N GLY A 334 -28.43 10.49 -16.11
CA GLY A 334 -28.81 9.15 -16.58
C GLY A 334 -27.80 8.05 -16.22
N SER A 335 -26.65 8.38 -15.63
CA SER A 335 -25.69 7.38 -15.17
C SER A 335 -26.24 6.61 -13.97
N VAL A 336 -25.82 5.34 -13.85
CA VAL A 336 -26.22 4.45 -12.75
C VAL A 336 -24.99 4.04 -11.95
N HIS A 337 -25.00 4.36 -10.67
CA HIS A 337 -24.07 3.82 -9.70
C HIS A 337 -24.57 2.45 -9.23
N TYR A 338 -23.68 1.48 -9.22
CA TYR A 338 -23.86 0.19 -8.55
C TYR A 338 -22.85 0.08 -7.41
N GLN A 339 -23.29 -0.50 -6.30
CA GLN A 339 -22.41 -0.89 -5.21
C GLN A 339 -22.92 -2.16 -4.54
N ASP A 340 -22.04 -3.10 -4.24
CA ASP A 340 -22.41 -4.26 -3.42
C ASP A 340 -22.31 -3.99 -1.91
N ALA A 341 -22.60 -5.02 -1.12
CA ALA A 341 -22.59 -4.98 0.34
C ALA A 341 -21.24 -4.61 0.97
N PHE A 342 -20.15 -4.61 0.20
CA PHE A 342 -18.79 -4.33 0.63
C PHE A 342 -18.20 -3.09 -0.04
N GLY A 343 -19.04 -2.24 -0.66
CA GLY A 343 -18.54 -1.02 -1.28
C GLY A 343 -17.90 -1.22 -2.66
N ARG A 344 -17.99 -2.42 -3.25
CA ARG A 344 -17.41 -2.66 -4.58
C ARG A 344 -18.33 -2.11 -5.65
N THR A 345 -17.76 -1.35 -6.57
CA THR A 345 -18.47 -0.70 -7.69
C THR A 345 -18.61 -1.59 -8.92
N THR A 346 -18.04 -2.79 -8.85
CA THR A 346 -18.21 -3.84 -9.85
C THR A 346 -18.51 -5.18 -9.17
N PRO A 347 -19.37 -6.03 -9.75
CA PRO A 347 -19.65 -7.35 -9.20
C PRO A 347 -18.38 -8.21 -9.07
N LYS A 348 -18.33 -9.08 -8.07
CA LYS A 348 -17.20 -10.00 -7.87
C LYS A 348 -16.99 -10.88 -9.11
N ASN A 349 -15.77 -10.86 -9.65
CA ASN A 349 -15.38 -11.79 -10.71
C ASN A 349 -15.09 -13.18 -10.13
N LYS A 350 -16.05 -14.11 -10.27
CA LYS A 350 -15.92 -15.50 -9.79
C LYS A 350 -14.95 -16.35 -10.61
N LEU A 351 -14.57 -15.94 -11.82
CA LEU A 351 -13.66 -16.72 -12.69
C LEU A 351 -12.25 -16.84 -12.11
N LEU A 352 -11.89 -15.94 -11.19
CA LEU A 352 -10.58 -15.91 -10.54
C LEU A 352 -10.56 -16.70 -9.23
N ASP A 353 -11.71 -17.15 -8.71
CA ASP A 353 -11.78 -17.85 -7.43
C ASP A 353 -11.10 -19.24 -7.49
N LYS A 354 -10.40 -19.59 -6.42
CA LYS A 354 -9.73 -20.88 -6.24
C LYS A 354 -10.24 -21.55 -4.98
N ASN A 355 -10.59 -22.82 -5.10
CA ASN A 355 -10.97 -23.68 -3.98
C ASN A 355 -9.86 -24.69 -3.74
N ILE A 356 -8.93 -24.37 -2.85
CA ILE A 356 -7.76 -25.20 -2.56
C ILE A 356 -7.82 -25.73 -1.14
N ASN A 357 -7.67 -27.05 -1.01
CA ASN A 357 -7.50 -27.70 0.28
C ASN A 357 -6.01 -28.00 0.52
N GLU A 358 -5.37 -27.24 1.43
CA GLU A 358 -3.94 -27.40 1.74
C GLU A 358 -3.59 -28.81 2.22
N ALA A 359 -4.51 -29.50 2.92
CA ALA A 359 -4.29 -30.86 3.40
C ALA A 359 -4.13 -31.90 2.28
N GLN A 360 -4.57 -31.57 1.06
CA GLN A 360 -4.45 -32.43 -0.12
C GLN A 360 -3.16 -32.17 -0.93
N ILE A 361 -2.36 -31.17 -0.57
CA ILE A 361 -1.15 -30.81 -1.32
C ILE A 361 0.06 -31.55 -0.75
N GLY A 362 0.62 -32.47 -1.53
CA GLY A 362 1.87 -33.15 -1.22
C GLY A 362 3.08 -32.23 -1.30
N ARG A 363 4.17 -32.60 -0.61
CA ARG A 363 5.41 -31.80 -0.52
C ARG A 363 6.02 -31.45 -1.89
N ASN A 364 5.90 -32.35 -2.86
CA ASN A 364 6.49 -32.20 -4.20
C ASN A 364 5.52 -31.62 -5.23
N ASP A 365 4.24 -31.47 -4.87
CA ASP A 365 3.21 -30.87 -5.73
C ASP A 365 3.42 -29.36 -5.83
N PHE A 366 2.79 -28.73 -6.82
CA PHE A 366 2.79 -27.29 -6.94
C PHE A 366 2.07 -26.64 -5.75
N CYS A 367 2.62 -25.53 -5.27
CA CYS A 367 2.05 -24.78 -4.17
C CYS A 367 0.69 -24.16 -4.56
N GLY A 368 -0.28 -24.21 -3.64
CA GLY A 368 -1.61 -23.64 -3.85
C GLY A 368 -1.61 -22.13 -4.12
N CYS A 369 -0.57 -21.40 -3.73
CA CYS A 369 -0.44 -19.97 -4.03
C CYS A 369 -0.26 -19.63 -5.51
N GLY A 370 -0.10 -20.63 -6.39
CA GLY A 370 0.05 -20.40 -7.84
C GLY A 370 1.42 -19.85 -8.26
N SER A 371 2.44 -19.93 -7.40
CA SER A 371 3.81 -19.44 -7.71
C SER A 371 4.58 -20.30 -8.72
N GLY A 372 4.06 -21.47 -9.09
CA GLY A 372 4.77 -22.46 -9.90
C GLY A 372 5.89 -23.21 -9.16
N ARG A 373 6.13 -22.91 -7.87
CA ARG A 373 7.13 -23.62 -7.05
C ARG A 373 6.50 -24.83 -6.36
N LYS A 374 7.31 -25.85 -6.08
CA LYS A 374 6.92 -26.99 -5.23
C LYS A 374 6.52 -26.49 -3.84
N TYR A 375 5.48 -27.05 -3.24
CA TYR A 375 4.93 -26.63 -1.95
C TYR A 375 5.99 -26.59 -0.84
N LYS A 376 6.88 -27.60 -0.78
CA LYS A 376 8.00 -27.64 0.18
C LYS A 376 9.01 -26.50 0.07
N ASN A 377 9.12 -25.86 -1.10
CA ASN A 377 10.03 -24.74 -1.39
C ASN A 377 9.27 -23.40 -1.50
N CYS A 378 8.02 -23.38 -1.05
CA CYS A 378 7.13 -22.23 -1.13
C CYS A 378 6.44 -22.02 0.22
N CYS A 379 5.11 -22.07 0.28
CA CYS A 379 4.35 -21.68 1.47
C CYS A 379 4.51 -22.62 2.68
N ARG A 380 4.99 -23.86 2.52
CA ARG A 380 5.01 -24.85 3.62
C ARG A 380 5.74 -24.36 4.89
N SER A 381 6.84 -23.62 4.73
CA SER A 381 7.63 -23.08 5.85
C SER A 381 7.38 -21.59 6.11
N ILE A 382 6.43 -20.97 5.39
CA ILE A 382 6.12 -19.56 5.52
C ILE A 382 4.90 -19.44 6.45
N PRO A 383 4.94 -18.58 7.49
CA PRO A 383 3.76 -18.26 8.30
C PRO A 383 2.58 -17.79 7.45
N ILE A 384 1.34 -18.13 7.82
CA ILE A 384 0.15 -17.85 7.01
C ILE A 384 0.01 -16.36 6.68
N ASP A 385 0.31 -15.48 7.63
CA ASP A 385 0.30 -14.02 7.48
C ASP A 385 1.35 -13.47 6.49
N LEU A 386 2.36 -14.28 6.17
CA LEU A 386 3.42 -13.97 5.19
C LEU A 386 3.24 -14.69 3.85
N ARG A 387 2.12 -15.41 3.65
CA ARG A 387 1.80 -16.05 2.37
C ARG A 387 1.00 -15.10 1.48
N THR A 388 1.17 -15.23 0.17
CA THR A 388 0.18 -14.72 -0.79
C THR A 388 -1.09 -15.55 -0.70
N THR A 389 -2.23 -14.95 -1.05
CA THR A 389 -3.52 -15.63 -0.98
C THR A 389 -3.58 -16.87 -1.89
N TRP A 390 -4.34 -17.87 -1.44
CA TRP A 390 -4.67 -19.08 -2.20
C TRP A 390 -6.11 -19.07 -2.72
N SER A 391 -6.91 -18.08 -2.33
CA SER A 391 -8.35 -18.02 -2.62
C SER A 391 -8.67 -17.51 -4.02
N VAL A 392 -7.69 -16.91 -4.71
CA VAL A 392 -7.86 -16.38 -6.07
C VAL A 392 -6.60 -16.60 -6.92
N ALA A 393 -6.77 -16.59 -8.24
CA ALA A 393 -5.68 -16.69 -9.21
C ALA A 393 -4.56 -15.69 -8.90
N SER A 394 -3.34 -16.22 -8.82
CA SER A 394 -2.13 -15.47 -8.52
C SER A 394 -1.73 -14.54 -9.66
N ILE A 395 -0.79 -13.63 -9.40
CA ILE A 395 -0.18 -12.77 -10.43
C ILE A 395 0.37 -13.61 -11.59
N ARG A 396 1.10 -14.68 -11.27
CA ARG A 396 1.68 -15.59 -12.27
C ARG A 396 0.61 -16.30 -13.09
N GLU A 397 -0.42 -16.84 -12.43
CA GLU A 397 -1.53 -17.54 -13.11
C GLU A 397 -2.26 -16.60 -14.08
N ARG A 398 -2.53 -15.36 -13.66
CA ARG A 398 -3.16 -14.33 -14.50
C ARG A 398 -2.29 -13.96 -15.71
N ASN A 399 -0.99 -13.72 -15.50
CA ASN A 399 -0.09 -13.39 -16.62
C ASN A 399 0.04 -14.53 -17.62
N LEU A 400 0.15 -15.79 -17.17
CA LEU A 400 0.19 -16.94 -18.09
C LEU A 400 -1.13 -17.13 -18.83
N ALA A 401 -2.27 -16.90 -18.18
CA ALA A 401 -3.56 -16.89 -18.86
C ALA A 401 -3.60 -15.79 -19.93
N PHE A 402 -3.04 -14.61 -19.66
CA PHE A 402 -2.95 -13.52 -20.63
C PHE A 402 -2.06 -13.89 -21.83
N CYS A 403 -0.87 -14.47 -21.61
CA CYS A 403 -0.01 -14.97 -22.69
C CYS A 403 -0.72 -16.02 -23.56
N ASN A 404 -1.43 -16.96 -22.93
CA ASN A 404 -2.24 -17.95 -23.65
C ASN A 404 -3.33 -17.28 -24.50
N CYS A 405 -4.01 -16.25 -23.97
CA CYS A 405 -5.00 -15.49 -24.73
C CYS A 405 -4.37 -14.78 -25.94
N ILE A 406 -3.21 -14.14 -25.77
CA ILE A 406 -2.47 -13.49 -26.85
C ILE A 406 -2.17 -14.52 -27.96
N ARG A 407 -1.55 -15.66 -27.63
CA ARG A 407 -1.22 -16.68 -28.64
C ARG A 407 -2.44 -17.23 -29.36
N GLY A 408 -3.49 -17.56 -28.60
CA GLY A 408 -4.71 -18.12 -29.17
C GLY A 408 -5.44 -17.14 -30.09
N VAL A 409 -5.60 -15.87 -29.67
CA VAL A 409 -6.32 -14.85 -30.45
C VAL A 409 -5.51 -14.39 -31.67
N LEU A 410 -4.18 -14.34 -31.56
CA LEU A 410 -3.29 -13.99 -32.68
C LEU A 410 -3.04 -15.18 -33.63
N GLY A 411 -3.46 -16.40 -33.28
CA GLY A 411 -3.29 -17.60 -34.11
C GLY A 411 -1.87 -18.18 -34.09
N LEU A 412 -1.03 -17.77 -33.13
CA LEU A 412 0.33 -18.29 -32.98
C LEU A 412 0.33 -19.79 -32.64
N ASP A 413 -0.64 -20.23 -31.84
CA ASP A 413 -0.84 -21.66 -31.54
C ASP A 413 -1.38 -22.46 -32.75
N SER A 414 -1.79 -21.77 -33.83
CA SER A 414 -2.31 -22.37 -35.08
C SER A 414 -1.32 -22.21 -36.26
N GLY A 415 -0.05 -21.89 -35.97
CA GLY A 415 1.02 -21.84 -36.97
C GLY A 415 1.27 -20.48 -37.60
N LYS A 416 0.56 -19.40 -37.20
CA LYS A 416 0.91 -18.05 -37.64
C LYS A 416 2.26 -17.62 -37.06
N THR A 417 3.03 -16.93 -37.86
CA THR A 417 4.30 -16.30 -37.48
C THR A 417 4.06 -14.89 -36.95
N TRP A 418 5.09 -14.30 -36.32
CA TRP A 418 5.03 -12.89 -35.93
C TRP A 418 4.92 -11.94 -37.14
N VAL A 419 5.42 -12.34 -38.31
CA VAL A 419 5.24 -11.58 -39.57
C VAL A 419 3.76 -11.54 -39.95
N ASP A 420 3.07 -12.68 -39.86
CA ASP A 420 1.62 -12.76 -40.14
C ASP A 420 0.81 -11.87 -39.18
N VAL A 421 1.16 -11.88 -37.89
CA VAL A 421 0.54 -10.99 -36.90
C VAL A 421 0.67 -9.52 -37.31
N ARG A 422 1.87 -9.07 -37.71
CA ARG A 422 2.10 -7.68 -38.14
C ARG A 422 1.33 -7.31 -39.41
N ARG A 423 1.07 -8.28 -40.29
CA ARG A 423 0.29 -8.10 -41.53
C ARG A 423 -1.22 -8.13 -41.31
N GLU A 424 -1.71 -8.78 -40.26
CA GLU A 424 -3.14 -9.11 -40.11
C GLU A 424 -3.80 -8.61 -38.81
N LEU A 425 -3.04 -8.04 -37.86
CA LEU A 425 -3.56 -7.58 -36.57
C LEU A 425 -4.80 -6.67 -36.74
N SER A 426 -5.95 -7.18 -36.33
CA SER A 426 -7.25 -6.53 -36.45
C SER A 426 -7.71 -5.85 -35.16
N ASN A 427 -8.59 -4.87 -35.32
CA ASN A 427 -9.22 -4.17 -34.18
C ASN A 427 -9.97 -5.14 -33.25
N ILE A 428 -10.61 -6.17 -33.80
CA ILE A 428 -11.35 -7.19 -33.03
C ILE A 428 -10.39 -7.99 -32.14
N GLN A 429 -9.23 -8.38 -32.67
CA GLN A 429 -8.22 -9.09 -31.89
C GLN A 429 -7.68 -8.23 -30.75
N ILE A 430 -7.38 -6.96 -31.01
CA ILE A 430 -6.93 -5.99 -29.99
C ILE A 430 -7.98 -5.88 -28.89
N SER A 431 -9.23 -5.54 -29.23
CA SER A 431 -10.31 -5.40 -28.24
C SER A 431 -10.47 -6.67 -27.41
N ARG A 432 -10.50 -7.85 -28.05
CA ARG A 432 -10.68 -9.13 -27.35
C ARG A 432 -9.55 -9.45 -26.37
N ILE A 433 -8.30 -9.18 -26.74
CA ILE A 433 -7.15 -9.43 -25.86
C ILE A 433 -7.18 -8.48 -24.65
N TYR A 434 -7.42 -7.18 -24.86
CA TYR A 434 -7.49 -6.22 -23.75
C TYR A 434 -8.74 -6.41 -22.88
N GLU A 435 -9.89 -6.83 -23.43
CA GLU A 435 -11.07 -7.22 -22.64
C GLU A 435 -10.76 -8.40 -21.70
N PHE A 436 -9.97 -9.36 -22.18
CA PHE A 436 -9.51 -10.46 -21.35
C PHE A 436 -8.57 -9.97 -20.23
N TYR A 437 -7.65 -9.03 -20.52
CA TYR A 437 -6.81 -8.40 -19.50
C TYR A 437 -7.65 -7.68 -18.43
N SER A 438 -8.66 -6.91 -18.83
CA SER A 438 -9.63 -6.27 -17.93
C SER A 438 -10.32 -7.29 -17.02
N THR A 439 -10.62 -8.48 -17.53
CA THR A 439 -11.25 -9.56 -16.74
C THR A 439 -10.29 -10.12 -15.69
N LEU A 440 -9.00 -10.24 -16.03
CA LEU A 440 -7.96 -10.72 -15.11
C LEU A 440 -7.60 -9.71 -14.02
N TRP A 441 -7.79 -8.42 -14.26
CA TRP A 441 -7.45 -7.34 -13.32
C TRP A 441 -8.62 -6.38 -13.03
N PRO A 442 -9.68 -6.86 -12.35
CA PRO A 442 -10.76 -5.98 -11.88
C PRO A 442 -10.23 -4.90 -10.92
N ARG A 443 -10.82 -3.71 -10.93
CA ARG A 443 -10.46 -2.59 -10.03
C ARG A 443 -10.50 -2.96 -8.55
N GLU A 444 -11.43 -3.84 -8.19
CA GLU A 444 -11.68 -4.30 -6.81
C GLU A 444 -10.74 -5.44 -6.37
N THR A 445 -9.65 -5.69 -7.11
CA THR A 445 -8.66 -6.71 -6.74
C THR A 445 -7.90 -6.25 -5.50
N ASP A 446 -7.91 -7.07 -4.44
CA ASP A 446 -6.98 -6.90 -3.32
C ASP A 446 -5.56 -7.26 -3.77
N VAL A 447 -4.87 -6.28 -4.38
CA VAL A 447 -3.52 -6.42 -4.91
C VAL A 447 -2.52 -6.78 -3.82
N TYR A 448 -2.73 -6.30 -2.59
CA TYR A 448 -1.82 -6.55 -1.47
C TYR A 448 -1.82 -8.03 -1.09
N SER A 449 -2.96 -8.71 -1.15
CA SER A 449 -3.03 -10.17 -0.93
C SER A 449 -2.26 -10.99 -1.97
N LEU A 450 -2.07 -10.44 -3.17
CA LEU A 450 -1.39 -11.10 -4.29
C LEU A 450 0.12 -10.82 -4.34
N LEU A 451 0.55 -9.65 -3.87
CA LEU A 451 1.96 -9.27 -3.84
C LEU A 451 2.76 -10.13 -2.84
N PRO A 452 4.01 -10.49 -3.18
CA PRO A 452 4.92 -11.12 -2.22
C PRO A 452 5.03 -10.30 -0.93
N LYS A 453 5.23 -10.98 0.20
CA LYS A 453 5.39 -10.35 1.51
C LYS A 453 6.87 -10.18 1.86
N SER A 454 7.17 -9.30 2.81
CA SER A 454 8.50 -9.23 3.45
C SER A 454 8.75 -10.52 4.26
N ASP A 455 9.24 -11.55 3.56
CA ASP A 455 9.46 -12.92 4.04
C ASP A 455 10.95 -13.26 4.23
N GLY A 456 11.82 -12.25 4.19
CA GLY A 456 13.27 -12.39 4.35
C GLY A 456 14.00 -12.95 3.12
N LYS A 457 13.32 -13.18 2.00
CA LYS A 457 13.98 -13.54 0.73
C LYS A 457 14.77 -12.36 0.19
N PHE A 458 15.89 -12.66 -0.48
CA PHE A 458 16.65 -11.63 -1.18
C PHE A 458 15.98 -11.31 -2.52
N ARG A 459 14.97 -10.45 -2.45
CA ARG A 459 14.11 -10.03 -3.56
C ARG A 459 14.52 -8.65 -4.06
N ALA A 460 14.52 -8.46 -5.38
CA ALA A 460 14.73 -7.16 -6.00
C ALA A 460 13.49 -6.70 -6.76
N LEU A 461 13.23 -5.39 -6.73
CA LEU A 461 12.28 -4.70 -7.58
C LEU A 461 13.05 -3.88 -8.61
N TYR A 462 12.88 -4.23 -9.88
CA TYR A 462 13.41 -3.44 -11.00
C TYR A 462 12.59 -2.17 -11.16
N SER A 463 13.29 -1.05 -11.30
CA SER A 463 12.71 0.27 -11.53
C SER A 463 13.46 0.95 -12.66
N GLY A 464 12.96 0.84 -13.87
CA GLY A 464 13.59 1.36 -15.08
C GLY A 464 12.67 1.29 -16.29
N ILE A 465 13.22 1.32 -17.49
CA ILE A 465 12.42 1.36 -18.73
C ILE A 465 11.80 -0.02 -19.00
N LEU A 466 10.49 -0.03 -19.20
CA LEU A 466 9.69 -1.23 -19.48
C LEU A 466 9.33 -1.24 -20.97
N ASP A 467 10.28 -1.66 -21.79
CA ASP A 467 10.10 -1.77 -23.24
C ASP A 467 10.71 -3.07 -23.75
N VAL A 468 10.03 -3.71 -24.69
CA VAL A 468 10.43 -5.01 -25.27
C VAL A 468 11.82 -4.96 -25.91
N ARG A 469 12.25 -3.79 -26.39
CA ARG A 469 13.56 -3.58 -27.03
C ARG A 469 14.73 -3.52 -26.03
N THR A 470 14.47 -3.22 -24.75
CA THR A 470 15.52 -2.95 -23.76
C THR A 470 15.46 -3.86 -22.54
N ILE A 471 14.30 -4.47 -22.26
CA ILE A 471 14.14 -5.29 -21.05
C ILE A 471 15.10 -6.49 -21.01
N GLY A 472 15.40 -7.06 -22.17
CA GLY A 472 16.35 -8.18 -22.34
C GLY A 472 17.80 -7.78 -22.11
N THR A 473 18.19 -6.53 -22.36
CA THR A 473 19.56 -6.05 -22.12
C THR A 473 19.75 -5.52 -20.71
N HIS A 474 18.67 -5.10 -20.04
CA HIS A 474 18.72 -4.45 -18.74
C HIS A 474 18.23 -5.37 -17.63
N ALA A 475 16.90 -5.48 -17.43
CA ALA A 475 16.33 -6.12 -16.26
C ALA A 475 16.51 -7.64 -16.22
N LEU A 476 16.26 -8.34 -17.34
CA LEU A 476 16.16 -9.79 -17.35
C LEU A 476 17.45 -10.53 -16.95
N PRO A 477 18.64 -10.16 -17.45
CA PRO A 477 19.89 -10.81 -17.05
C PRO A 477 20.16 -10.74 -15.54
N MET A 478 19.64 -9.70 -14.86
CA MET A 478 19.82 -9.53 -13.41
C MET A 478 18.98 -10.50 -12.57
N ALA A 479 17.97 -11.19 -13.15
CA ALA A 479 17.14 -12.15 -12.42
C ALA A 479 17.95 -13.33 -11.84
N THR A 480 19.13 -13.60 -12.41
CA THR A 480 20.06 -14.62 -11.89
C THR A 480 20.59 -14.28 -10.50
N LEU A 481 20.60 -13.01 -10.10
CA LEU A 481 21.29 -12.52 -8.91
C LEU A 481 20.42 -12.49 -7.65
N PHE A 482 19.10 -12.61 -7.80
CA PHE A 482 18.13 -12.50 -6.71
C PHE A 482 17.37 -13.81 -6.51
N ASP A 483 16.78 -14.04 -5.34
CA ASP A 483 15.87 -15.18 -5.12
C ASP A 483 14.57 -15.02 -5.93
N GLU A 484 14.18 -13.78 -6.16
CA GLU A 484 13.01 -13.36 -6.93
C GLU A 484 13.26 -11.94 -7.48
N LEU A 485 12.99 -11.72 -8.77
CA LEU A 485 13.02 -10.40 -9.40
C LEU A 485 11.58 -9.97 -9.70
N LEU A 486 11.18 -8.81 -9.20
CA LEU A 486 9.91 -8.16 -9.50
C LEU A 486 10.11 -7.15 -10.62
N ILE A 487 9.22 -7.16 -11.60
CA ILE A 487 9.14 -6.17 -12.68
C ILE A 487 7.70 -5.70 -12.75
N GLU A 488 7.46 -4.39 -12.90
CA GLU A 488 6.10 -3.88 -13.11
C GLU A 488 5.58 -4.28 -14.49
N ASN A 489 4.31 -4.66 -14.55
CA ASN A 489 3.60 -4.95 -15.79
C ASN A 489 3.31 -3.64 -16.55
N PRO A 490 3.83 -3.46 -17.79
CA PRO A 490 3.61 -2.23 -18.54
C PRO A 490 2.23 -2.13 -19.19
N ILE A 491 1.46 -3.22 -19.23
CA ILE A 491 0.18 -3.30 -19.94
C ILE A 491 -0.85 -2.36 -19.29
N ILE A 492 -1.48 -1.52 -20.12
CA ILE A 492 -2.55 -0.63 -19.68
C ILE A 492 -3.77 -1.47 -19.28
N ASN A 493 -4.25 -1.30 -18.05
CA ASN A 493 -5.52 -1.86 -17.61
C ASN A 493 -6.70 -1.05 -18.16
N PRO A 494 -7.49 -1.57 -19.13
CA PRO A 494 -8.58 -0.82 -19.74
C PRO A 494 -9.68 -0.46 -18.73
N ASN A 495 -9.76 -1.18 -17.60
CA ASN A 495 -10.67 -0.83 -16.53
C ASN A 495 -10.38 0.56 -15.99
N ASN A 496 -9.17 1.10 -16.06
CA ASN A 496 -8.81 2.41 -15.46
C ASN A 496 -8.77 3.56 -16.46
N ILE A 497 -9.20 3.31 -17.70
CA ILE A 497 -9.10 4.27 -18.80
C ILE A 497 -10.51 4.67 -19.24
N LYS A 498 -10.70 5.95 -19.59
CA LYS A 498 -11.97 6.41 -20.15
C LYS A 498 -12.23 5.71 -21.50
N PRO A 499 -13.50 5.42 -21.85
CA PRO A 499 -13.84 4.68 -23.06
C PRO A 499 -13.13 5.18 -24.33
N GLU A 500 -13.09 6.50 -24.56
CA GLU A 500 -12.51 7.10 -25.76
C GLU A 500 -11.00 6.87 -25.94
N PHE A 501 -10.27 6.59 -24.85
CA PHE A 501 -8.82 6.28 -24.84
C PHE A 501 -8.52 4.79 -24.65
N SER A 502 -9.54 3.96 -24.41
CA SER A 502 -9.38 2.54 -24.09
C SER A 502 -9.06 1.71 -25.34
N PRO A 503 -8.10 0.77 -25.29
CA PRO A 503 -7.84 -0.14 -26.40
C PRO A 503 -9.00 -1.10 -26.68
N VAL A 504 -9.94 -1.23 -25.75
CA VAL A 504 -11.16 -2.02 -25.94
C VAL A 504 -12.16 -1.31 -26.85
N LYS A 505 -12.34 0.01 -26.67
CA LYS A 505 -13.38 0.80 -27.35
C LYS A 505 -12.87 1.58 -28.56
N SER A 506 -11.58 1.92 -28.58
CA SER A 506 -10.92 2.62 -29.69
C SER A 506 -9.70 1.83 -30.20
N PRO A 507 -9.82 0.51 -30.49
CA PRO A 507 -8.69 -0.36 -30.82
C PRO A 507 -7.87 0.12 -32.03
N GLU A 508 -8.48 0.85 -32.96
CA GLU A 508 -7.81 1.42 -34.13
C GLU A 508 -6.64 2.35 -33.77
N LYS A 509 -6.71 3.02 -32.61
CA LYS A 509 -5.66 3.93 -32.12
C LYS A 509 -4.50 3.19 -31.43
N HIS A 510 -4.61 1.88 -31.24
CA HIS A 510 -3.68 1.12 -30.40
C HIS A 510 -2.93 0.03 -31.17
N LYS A 511 -3.00 -0.04 -32.51
CA LYS A 511 -2.38 -1.14 -33.27
C LYS A 511 -0.88 -1.28 -32.99
N TYR A 512 -0.13 -0.18 -33.04
CA TYR A 512 1.30 -0.20 -32.77
C TYR A 512 1.60 -0.52 -31.29
N GLN A 513 0.91 0.11 -30.35
CA GLN A 513 1.09 -0.18 -28.92
C GLN A 513 0.73 -1.64 -28.58
N ALA A 514 -0.31 -2.19 -29.18
CA ALA A 514 -0.72 -3.58 -29.01
C ALA A 514 0.38 -4.55 -29.47
N LEU A 515 1.07 -4.28 -30.59
CA LEU A 515 2.23 -5.08 -30.98
C LEU A 515 3.33 -5.05 -29.92
N LYS A 516 3.67 -3.86 -29.39
CA LYS A 516 4.69 -3.72 -28.34
C LYS A 516 4.31 -4.51 -27.09
N ASP A 517 3.08 -4.34 -26.64
CA ASP A 517 2.52 -4.98 -25.45
C ASP A 517 2.49 -6.50 -25.58
N PHE A 518 2.01 -7.02 -26.72
CA PHE A 518 1.90 -8.45 -26.96
C PHE A 518 3.27 -9.11 -27.10
N LEU A 519 4.20 -8.48 -27.82
CA LEU A 519 5.57 -8.98 -27.93
C LEU A 519 6.29 -8.96 -26.59
N PHE A 520 6.09 -7.90 -25.79
CA PHE A 520 6.62 -7.83 -24.42
C PHE A 520 6.15 -9.03 -23.60
N MET A 521 4.83 -9.30 -23.58
CA MET A 521 4.28 -10.42 -22.81
C MET A 521 4.75 -11.79 -23.30
N LEU A 522 4.86 -11.99 -24.61
CA LEU A 522 5.38 -13.24 -25.19
C LEU A 522 6.86 -13.45 -24.84
N ASN A 523 7.68 -12.39 -24.89
CA ASN A 523 9.09 -12.46 -24.49
C ASN A 523 9.25 -12.72 -22.99
N MET A 524 8.35 -12.19 -22.16
CA MET A 524 8.38 -12.37 -20.70
C MET A 524 7.86 -13.75 -20.24
N GLU A 525 7.04 -14.42 -21.07
CA GLU A 525 6.33 -15.64 -20.68
C GLU A 525 7.23 -16.75 -20.13
N PRO A 526 8.37 -17.13 -20.75
CA PRO A 526 9.20 -18.20 -20.21
C PRO A 526 9.74 -17.88 -18.81
N PHE A 527 10.10 -16.62 -18.55
CA PHE A 527 10.61 -16.16 -17.26
C PHE A 527 9.52 -16.17 -16.18
N ILE A 528 8.28 -15.82 -16.54
CA ILE A 528 7.11 -15.90 -15.66
C ILE A 528 6.76 -17.38 -15.38
N GLY A 529 6.73 -18.20 -16.43
CA GLY A 529 6.42 -19.63 -16.37
C GLY A 529 7.38 -20.38 -15.45
N LEU A 530 8.67 -20.09 -15.53
CA LEU A 530 9.71 -20.74 -14.73
C LEU A 530 9.93 -20.08 -13.35
N GLY A 531 9.20 -19.00 -13.04
CA GLY A 531 9.30 -18.30 -11.76
C GLY A 531 10.64 -17.57 -11.56
N LEU A 532 11.29 -17.20 -12.66
CA LEU A 532 12.50 -16.38 -12.68
C LEU A 532 12.18 -14.89 -12.46
N VAL A 533 11.05 -14.45 -13.03
CA VAL A 533 10.51 -13.09 -12.87
C VAL A 533 9.07 -13.17 -12.40
N ASN A 534 8.70 -12.28 -11.48
CA ASN A 534 7.33 -12.04 -11.09
C ASN A 534 6.89 -10.68 -11.65
N LEU A 535 6.06 -10.70 -12.70
CA LEU A 535 5.58 -9.51 -13.39
C LEU A 535 4.33 -8.95 -12.67
N ILE A 536 4.52 -7.99 -11.78
CA ILE A 536 3.49 -7.50 -10.85
C ILE A 536 2.70 -6.32 -11.45
N PRO A 537 1.40 -6.18 -11.18
CA PRO A 537 0.68 -4.96 -11.56
C PRO A 537 1.08 -3.80 -10.65
N ASN A 538 0.85 -2.56 -11.10
CA ASN A 538 1.06 -1.39 -10.26
C ASN A 538 -0.10 -1.24 -9.26
N PRO A 539 0.15 -1.13 -7.93
CA PRO A 539 -0.92 -1.00 -6.94
C PRO A 539 -1.90 0.15 -7.16
N ILE A 540 -1.47 1.24 -7.82
CA ILE A 540 -2.34 2.38 -8.14
C ILE A 540 -3.52 2.00 -9.05
N GLU A 541 -3.43 0.87 -9.76
CA GLU A 541 -4.50 0.38 -10.62
C GLU A 541 -5.72 -0.13 -9.83
N PHE A 542 -5.58 -0.36 -8.53
CA PHE A 542 -6.62 -0.92 -7.66
C PHE A 542 -6.97 -0.01 -6.48
N ASP A 543 -6.28 1.11 -6.34
CA ASP A 543 -6.47 2.09 -5.28
C ASP A 543 -6.40 3.51 -5.88
N LEU A 544 -7.58 4.10 -6.09
CA LEU A 544 -7.71 5.43 -6.69
C LEU A 544 -7.16 6.55 -5.80
N ASP A 545 -7.23 6.39 -4.48
CA ASP A 545 -6.69 7.37 -3.53
C ASP A 545 -5.16 7.33 -3.57
N LEU A 546 -4.58 6.12 -3.61
CA LEU A 546 -3.15 5.93 -3.83
C LEU A 546 -2.69 6.52 -5.17
N MET A 547 -3.45 6.29 -6.25
CA MET A 547 -3.15 6.86 -7.56
C MET A 547 -3.14 8.39 -7.52
N SER A 548 -4.18 9.01 -6.95
CA SER A 548 -4.29 10.46 -6.87
C SER A 548 -3.15 11.07 -6.06
N ALA A 549 -2.89 10.51 -4.87
CA ALA A 549 -1.83 10.99 -4.00
C ALA A 549 -0.44 10.83 -4.64
N MET A 550 -0.19 9.70 -5.31
CA MET A 550 1.05 9.50 -6.05
C MET A 550 1.21 10.53 -7.19
N MET A 551 0.16 10.81 -7.95
CA MET A 551 0.21 11.81 -9.02
C MET A 551 0.49 13.21 -8.49
N GLU A 552 -0.09 13.59 -7.35
CA GLU A 552 0.20 14.87 -6.69
C GLU A 552 1.66 14.98 -6.27
N MET A 553 2.21 13.93 -5.66
CA MET A 553 3.62 13.87 -5.27
C MET A 553 4.56 13.97 -6.48
N ALA A 554 4.25 13.23 -7.55
CA ALA A 554 5.06 13.25 -8.77
C ALA A 554 5.03 14.63 -9.45
N ARG A 555 3.88 15.32 -9.46
CA ARG A 555 3.76 16.69 -9.98
C ARG A 555 4.57 17.68 -9.15
N ALA A 556 4.51 17.59 -7.82
CA ALA A 556 5.28 18.46 -6.93
C ALA A 556 6.80 18.27 -7.14
N ARG A 557 7.26 17.03 -7.39
CA ARG A 557 8.67 16.76 -7.73
C ARG A 557 9.08 17.31 -9.10
N ALA A 558 8.15 17.45 -10.04
CA ALA A 558 8.44 17.93 -11.40
C ALA A 558 8.41 19.47 -11.54
N GLU A 559 8.21 20.22 -10.45
CA GLU A 559 8.14 21.68 -10.50
C GLU A 559 9.47 22.33 -10.94
N PRO A 560 9.48 23.43 -11.72
CA PRO A 560 10.69 24.03 -12.31
C PRO A 560 11.78 24.45 -11.31
N ARG A 561 11.47 24.52 -10.02
CA ARG A 561 12.41 24.87 -8.94
C ARG A 561 13.28 23.68 -8.51
N THR A 562 12.96 22.46 -8.95
CA THR A 562 13.79 21.28 -8.67
C THR A 562 14.96 21.19 -9.66
N PRO A 563 16.18 20.83 -9.21
CA PRO A 563 17.30 20.58 -10.11
C PRO A 563 16.97 19.56 -11.21
N ASP A 564 17.48 19.73 -12.43
CA ASP A 564 17.32 18.72 -13.49
C ASP A 564 17.99 17.41 -13.07
N ILE A 565 17.18 16.46 -12.63
CA ILE A 565 17.60 15.11 -12.25
C ILE A 565 17.73 14.18 -13.46
N THR A 566 17.37 14.62 -14.66
CA THR A 566 17.36 13.78 -15.86
C THR A 566 18.77 13.46 -16.34
N SER A 567 19.07 12.18 -16.50
CA SER A 567 20.35 11.66 -16.98
C SER A 567 20.47 11.79 -18.50
N GLU A 568 21.65 12.15 -19.02
CA GLU A 568 21.90 12.19 -20.47
C GLU A 568 21.78 10.81 -21.13
N GLN A 569 22.16 9.75 -20.42
CA GLN A 569 21.95 8.37 -20.86
C GLN A 569 20.46 8.08 -21.07
N ASP A 570 19.62 8.52 -20.13
CA ASP A 570 18.17 8.29 -20.16
C ASP A 570 17.53 9.16 -21.25
N LYS A 571 17.99 10.41 -21.44
CA LYS A 571 17.54 11.29 -22.54
C LYS A 571 17.84 10.67 -23.90
N LYS A 572 19.08 10.19 -24.12
CA LYS A 572 19.48 9.52 -25.37
C LYS A 572 18.66 8.26 -25.63
N LEU A 573 18.44 7.45 -24.60
CA LEU A 573 17.65 6.24 -24.70
C LEU A 573 16.18 6.54 -25.01
N SER A 574 15.57 7.49 -24.29
CA SER A 574 14.20 7.94 -24.53
C SER A 574 14.02 8.51 -25.94
N PHE A 575 14.97 9.35 -26.38
CA PHE A 575 14.97 9.91 -27.73
C PHE A 575 15.04 8.82 -28.81
N ARG A 576 15.93 7.84 -28.64
CA ARG A 576 16.04 6.69 -29.55
C ARG A 576 14.74 5.89 -29.60
N LEU A 577 14.18 5.51 -28.45
CA LEU A 577 12.97 4.70 -28.38
C LEU A 577 11.76 5.42 -29.00
N THR A 578 11.63 6.72 -28.74
CA THR A 578 10.56 7.57 -29.30
C THR A 578 10.73 7.74 -30.81
N THR A 579 11.96 7.91 -31.29
CA THR A 579 12.27 8.00 -32.72
C THR A 579 11.91 6.69 -33.43
N GLU A 580 12.35 5.56 -32.89
CA GLU A 580 11.99 4.24 -33.42
C GLU A 580 10.47 3.98 -33.38
N ASP A 581 9.78 4.38 -32.30
CA ASP A 581 8.31 4.26 -32.21
C ASP A 581 7.62 5.07 -33.30
N LEU A 582 8.08 6.31 -33.55
CA LEU A 582 7.58 7.15 -34.62
C LEU A 582 7.82 6.47 -35.99
N LEU A 583 9.05 6.07 -36.29
CA LEU A 583 9.42 5.45 -37.58
C LEU A 583 8.67 4.13 -37.84
N ASN A 584 8.54 3.27 -36.83
CA ASN A 584 7.80 2.01 -36.97
C ASN A 584 6.29 2.23 -37.18
N SER A 585 5.72 3.24 -36.52
CA SER A 585 4.30 3.57 -36.68
C SER A 585 3.99 4.22 -38.05
N MET A 586 4.96 4.96 -38.61
CA MET A 586 4.85 5.60 -39.91
C MET A 586 4.73 4.63 -41.08
N ALA A 587 5.14 3.36 -40.90
CA ALA A 587 4.96 2.32 -41.90
C ALA A 587 3.49 2.19 -42.36
N LEU A 588 2.54 2.54 -41.48
CA LEU A 588 1.11 2.52 -41.72
C LEU A 588 0.60 3.64 -42.65
N MET A 589 1.40 4.69 -42.86
CA MET A 589 0.95 5.95 -43.48
C MET A 589 1.16 5.96 -45.01
N PRO A 590 0.34 6.72 -45.75
CA PRO A 590 0.60 7.00 -47.17
C PRO A 590 1.98 7.64 -47.39
N ARG A 591 2.61 7.36 -48.54
CA ARG A 591 4.01 7.77 -48.82
C ARG A 591 4.21 9.28 -48.74
N ASP A 592 3.26 10.08 -49.23
CA ASP A 592 3.32 11.55 -49.17
C ASP A 592 3.23 12.06 -47.72
N VAL A 593 2.44 11.41 -46.87
CA VAL A 593 2.37 11.69 -45.43
C VAL A 593 3.69 11.33 -44.74
N LYS A 594 4.31 10.20 -45.09
CA LYS A 594 5.64 9.82 -44.57
C LYS A 594 6.68 10.90 -44.88
N ILE A 595 6.74 11.39 -46.13
CA ILE A 595 7.68 12.45 -46.54
C ILE A 595 7.44 13.72 -45.73
N LYS A 596 6.20 14.21 -45.67
CA LYS A 596 5.85 15.42 -44.90
C LYS A 596 6.22 15.27 -43.42
N MET A 597 5.97 14.11 -42.83
CA MET A 597 6.32 13.85 -41.44
C MET A 597 7.85 13.87 -41.25
N LEU A 598 8.62 13.20 -42.11
CA LEU A 598 10.09 13.18 -42.02
C LEU A 598 10.70 14.58 -42.16
N VAL A 599 10.21 15.38 -43.11
CA VAL A 599 10.62 16.78 -43.29
C VAL A 599 10.28 17.61 -42.04
N SER A 600 9.04 17.50 -41.53
CA SER A 600 8.59 18.33 -40.41
C SER A 600 9.20 17.96 -39.05
N GLN A 601 9.38 16.68 -38.77
CA GLN A 601 9.85 16.20 -37.46
C GLN A 601 11.37 16.13 -37.36
N PHE A 602 12.05 15.81 -38.47
CA PHE A 602 13.50 15.61 -38.50
C PHE A 602 14.26 16.66 -39.31
N GLY A 603 13.58 17.59 -39.99
CA GLY A 603 14.21 18.63 -40.79
C GLY A 603 14.91 18.09 -42.06
N LEU A 604 14.51 16.90 -42.53
CA LEU A 604 15.06 16.31 -43.75
C LEU A 604 14.63 17.10 -44.99
N THR A 605 15.44 17.05 -46.06
CA THR A 605 14.99 17.48 -47.39
C THR A 605 14.02 16.44 -47.95
N GLU A 606 13.14 16.80 -48.89
CA GLU A 606 12.22 15.84 -49.51
C GLU A 606 12.97 14.64 -50.11
N LYS A 607 14.10 14.89 -50.78
CA LYS A 607 14.95 13.83 -51.33
C LYS A 607 15.50 12.89 -50.25
N HIS A 608 16.06 13.43 -49.16
CA HIS A 608 16.57 12.57 -48.08
C HIS A 608 15.44 11.83 -47.35
N ALA A 609 14.23 12.42 -47.28
CA ALA A 609 13.06 11.74 -46.75
C ALA A 609 12.64 10.57 -47.65
N GLU A 610 12.69 10.74 -48.98
CA GLU A 610 12.44 9.65 -49.93
C GLU A 610 13.45 8.52 -49.80
N ASP A 611 14.75 8.84 -49.74
CA ASP A 611 15.84 7.86 -49.57
C ASP A 611 15.66 7.08 -48.25
N ALA A 612 15.36 7.77 -47.14
CA ALA A 612 15.11 7.14 -45.85
C ALA A 612 13.88 6.22 -45.85
N ILE A 613 12.82 6.56 -46.59
CA ILE A 613 11.64 5.70 -46.71
C ILE A 613 12.00 4.38 -47.41
N VAL A 614 12.83 4.42 -48.45
CA VAL A 614 13.29 3.21 -49.15
C VAL A 614 14.05 2.29 -48.19
N GLU A 615 15.00 2.84 -47.43
CA GLU A 615 15.77 2.08 -46.44
C GLU A 615 14.88 1.47 -45.33
N LEU A 616 13.90 2.24 -44.84
CA LEU A 616 12.92 1.76 -43.86
C LEU A 616 12.03 0.65 -44.42
N GLU A 617 11.65 0.73 -45.70
CA GLU A 617 10.82 -0.27 -46.37
C GLU A 617 11.63 -1.57 -46.60
N GLU A 618 12.89 -1.48 -47.02
CA GLU A 618 13.80 -2.63 -47.19
C GLU A 618 14.08 -3.38 -45.88
N SER A 619 14.12 -2.68 -44.75
CA SER A 619 14.38 -3.25 -43.42
C SER A 619 13.11 -3.60 -42.62
N SER A 620 11.92 -3.29 -43.13
CA SER A 620 10.64 -3.37 -42.42
C SER A 620 10.28 -4.78 -41.93
N GLU A 621 10.59 -5.82 -42.69
CA GLU A 621 10.31 -7.20 -42.29
C GLU A 621 11.22 -7.68 -41.16
N ASN A 622 12.45 -7.16 -41.07
CA ASN A 622 13.43 -7.52 -40.05
C ASN A 622 13.14 -6.87 -38.69
N SER A 623 12.45 -5.72 -38.68
CA SER A 623 12.04 -5.05 -37.45
C SER A 623 10.77 -5.71 -36.87
N PRO A 624 10.83 -6.29 -35.65
CA PRO A 624 9.68 -6.99 -35.06
C PRO A 624 8.54 -6.07 -34.64
N LEU A 625 8.73 -4.74 -34.67
CA LEU A 625 7.70 -3.77 -34.30
C LEU A 625 7.15 -2.97 -35.49
N THR A 626 7.81 -3.02 -36.66
CA THR A 626 7.31 -2.33 -37.84
C THR A 626 6.00 -2.96 -38.29
N MET A 627 4.93 -2.17 -38.31
CA MET A 627 3.62 -2.60 -38.79
C MET A 627 3.66 -2.83 -40.30
N LEU A 628 3.16 -3.99 -40.76
CA LEU A 628 3.17 -4.38 -42.18
C LEU A 628 1.77 -4.26 -42.81
N GLN A 629 1.01 -3.23 -42.40
CA GLN A 629 -0.36 -2.94 -42.84
C GLN A 629 -0.45 -1.49 -43.33
N GLN A 630 -1.45 -1.17 -44.15
CA GLN A 630 -1.83 0.21 -44.42
C GLN A 630 -3.06 0.58 -43.58
N LEU A 631 -3.12 1.82 -43.07
CA LEU A 631 -4.30 2.39 -42.42
C LEU A 631 -5.05 3.33 -43.37
N ASP A 632 -6.37 3.41 -43.22
CA ASP A 632 -7.16 4.47 -43.86
C ASP A 632 -6.72 5.84 -43.34
N SER A 633 -6.53 6.81 -44.25
CA SER A 633 -5.96 8.14 -43.97
C SER A 633 -6.66 8.89 -42.83
N ASP A 634 -7.96 8.67 -42.67
CA ASP A 634 -8.82 9.40 -41.72
C ASP A 634 -8.77 8.82 -40.28
N LYS A 635 -8.07 7.69 -40.08
CA LYS A 635 -7.93 6.98 -38.79
C LYS A 635 -6.48 6.77 -38.35
N ALA A 636 -5.55 7.56 -38.89
CA ALA A 636 -4.10 7.33 -38.79
C ALA A 636 -3.45 7.69 -37.43
N SER A 637 -4.19 8.17 -36.42
CA SER A 637 -3.58 8.48 -35.12
C SER A 637 -3.30 7.19 -34.33
N GLN A 638 -2.05 7.00 -33.91
CA GLN A 638 -1.62 5.88 -33.07
C GLN A 638 -1.15 6.41 -31.71
N LEU A 639 -1.51 5.70 -30.64
CA LEU A 639 -0.91 5.85 -29.33
C LEU A 639 0.37 5.02 -29.27
N PHE A 640 1.42 5.61 -28.72
CA PHE A 640 2.60 4.88 -28.27
C PHE A 640 3.00 5.41 -26.89
N GLN A 641 3.16 4.47 -25.96
CA GLN A 641 3.46 4.77 -24.57
C GLN A 641 4.95 4.55 -24.30
N PHE A 642 5.57 5.54 -23.66
CA PHE A 642 6.83 5.36 -22.95
C PHE A 642 6.52 5.05 -21.47
N ARG A 643 7.09 3.96 -20.94
CA ARG A 643 6.99 3.59 -19.52
C ARG A 643 8.37 3.42 -18.90
N MET A 644 8.58 4.16 -17.81
CA MET A 644 9.64 3.89 -16.84
C MET A 644 8.96 3.63 -15.49
N GLY A 645 8.97 2.37 -15.05
CA GLY A 645 8.13 1.88 -13.96
C GLY A 645 8.86 0.94 -13.00
N PRO A 646 8.47 0.89 -11.72
CA PRO A 646 7.59 1.88 -11.05
C PRO A 646 8.21 3.29 -11.06
N ASN A 647 7.44 4.34 -10.77
CA ASN A 647 8.02 5.69 -10.52
C ASN A 647 8.67 5.77 -9.11
N TYR A 648 9.30 6.89 -8.74
CA TYR A 648 10.03 6.98 -7.45
C TYR A 648 9.17 6.58 -6.24
N GLU A 649 7.95 7.12 -6.16
CA GLU A 649 7.02 6.85 -5.07
C GLU A 649 6.64 5.37 -5.02
N MET A 650 6.26 4.80 -6.17
CA MET A 650 5.84 3.41 -6.24
C MET A 650 7.00 2.44 -6.12
N ALA A 651 8.23 2.84 -6.47
CA ALA A 651 9.42 2.04 -6.23
C ALA A 651 9.65 1.86 -4.72
N LEU A 652 9.62 2.96 -3.95
CA LEU A 652 9.73 2.88 -2.49
C LEU A 652 8.54 2.11 -1.88
N PHE A 653 7.32 2.45 -2.27
CA PHE A 653 6.09 1.84 -1.76
C PHE A 653 6.08 0.32 -1.98
N VAL A 654 6.28 -0.15 -3.22
CA VAL A 654 6.22 -1.57 -3.56
C VAL A 654 7.41 -2.32 -2.95
N ALA A 655 8.61 -1.71 -2.91
CA ALA A 655 9.76 -2.34 -2.27
C ALA A 655 9.51 -2.57 -0.77
N GLN A 656 8.89 -1.62 -0.07
CA GLN A 656 8.52 -1.74 1.35
C GLN A 656 7.39 -2.77 1.59
N VAL A 657 6.38 -2.83 0.72
CA VAL A 657 5.32 -3.85 0.79
C VAL A 657 5.90 -5.27 0.61
N THR A 658 6.87 -5.42 -0.29
CA THR A 658 7.38 -6.73 -0.73
C THR A 658 8.68 -7.14 -0.03
N GLY A 659 9.24 -6.29 0.83
CA GLY A 659 10.57 -6.49 1.41
C GLY A 659 11.67 -6.61 0.36
N SER A 660 11.60 -5.83 -0.71
CA SER A 660 12.57 -5.86 -1.82
C SER A 660 13.69 -4.82 -1.65
N VAL A 661 14.87 -5.14 -2.18
CA VAL A 661 15.84 -4.10 -2.56
C VAL A 661 15.40 -3.47 -3.88
N LEU A 662 15.92 -2.28 -4.18
CA LEU A 662 15.71 -1.65 -5.49
C LEU A 662 16.88 -1.91 -6.42
N VAL A 663 16.58 -2.13 -7.69
CA VAL A 663 17.56 -2.22 -8.78
C VAL A 663 17.15 -1.25 -9.88
N THR A 664 18.09 -0.45 -10.37
CA THR A 664 17.86 0.49 -11.47
C THR A 664 19.09 0.59 -12.36
N ASP A 665 18.86 0.67 -13.66
CA ASP A 665 19.82 1.03 -14.69
C ASP A 665 19.61 2.47 -15.20
N SER A 666 18.54 3.14 -14.75
CA SER A 666 18.27 4.54 -15.06
C SER A 666 19.11 5.47 -14.17
N GLY A 667 19.85 6.38 -14.81
CA GLY A 667 20.61 7.42 -14.13
C GLY A 667 19.71 8.46 -13.46
N SER A 668 18.55 8.75 -14.06
CA SER A 668 17.58 9.70 -13.50
C SER A 668 16.96 9.12 -12.22
N ARG A 669 16.54 7.85 -12.27
CA ARG A 669 15.99 7.15 -11.10
C ARG A 669 17.02 7.00 -10.00
N TRP A 670 18.28 6.72 -10.33
CA TRP A 670 19.35 6.68 -9.34
C TRP A 670 19.47 8.02 -8.59
N ARG A 671 19.47 9.15 -9.31
CA ARG A 671 19.53 10.48 -8.69
C ARG A 671 18.32 10.78 -7.80
N GLU A 672 17.12 10.34 -8.21
CA GLU A 672 15.91 10.40 -7.35
C GLU A 672 16.11 9.61 -6.04
N LEU A 673 16.64 8.39 -6.12
CA LEU A 673 16.80 7.53 -4.93
C LEU A 673 17.93 7.97 -4.00
N VAL A 674 18.95 8.67 -4.52
CA VAL A 674 20.03 9.24 -3.71
C VAL A 674 19.50 10.27 -2.70
N THR A 675 18.44 11.02 -3.02
CA THR A 675 17.88 12.05 -2.13
C THR A 675 17.06 11.46 -0.98
N ALA A 676 16.54 10.24 -1.14
CA ALA A 676 15.70 9.53 -0.18
C ALA A 676 16.49 8.78 0.92
N GLN A 677 17.82 8.91 0.95
CA GLN A 677 18.65 8.25 1.95
C GLN A 677 18.48 8.90 3.32
N HIS A 678 18.38 8.06 4.35
CA HIS A 678 18.36 8.52 5.73
C HIS A 678 19.61 9.34 6.08
N ARG A 679 19.38 10.47 6.75
CA ARG A 679 20.41 11.40 7.21
C ARG A 679 20.30 11.60 8.71
N ASP A 680 21.39 11.36 9.42
CA ASP A 680 21.54 11.73 10.82
C ASP A 680 22.28 13.06 10.89
N GLN A 681 21.63 14.10 11.42
CA GLN A 681 22.16 15.47 11.47
C GLN A 681 22.68 15.98 10.11
N GLY A 682 22.00 15.60 9.02
CA GLY A 682 22.36 15.94 7.64
C GLY A 682 23.40 15.02 6.97
N ILE A 683 24.02 14.12 7.74
CA ILE A 683 25.08 13.21 7.29
C ILE A 683 24.51 11.82 7.00
N ILE A 684 24.92 11.22 5.89
CA ILE A 684 24.57 9.84 5.54
C ILE A 684 25.68 8.93 6.05
N ASN A 685 25.31 7.90 6.82
CA ASN A 685 26.25 6.90 7.33
C ASN A 685 26.06 5.56 6.60
N TYR A 686 27.16 4.97 6.12
CA TYR A 686 27.20 3.70 5.38
C TYR A 686 27.98 2.63 6.16
N PRO A 687 27.40 2.04 7.23
CA PRO A 687 28.13 1.12 8.11
C PRO A 687 28.52 -0.19 7.43
N TRP A 688 27.93 -0.51 6.28
CA TRP A 688 28.25 -1.71 5.49
C TRP A 688 29.10 -1.40 4.26
N SER A 689 29.62 -0.16 4.10
CA SER A 689 30.37 0.24 2.89
C SER A 689 31.54 -0.68 2.61
N ASN A 690 32.30 -1.10 3.62
CA ASN A 690 33.45 -2.02 3.46
C ASN A 690 33.10 -3.29 2.68
N ALA A 691 31.88 -3.82 2.80
CA ALA A 691 31.44 -5.01 2.07
C ALA A 691 31.10 -4.70 0.59
N PHE A 692 30.69 -3.46 0.28
CA PHE A 692 30.29 -3.01 -1.05
C PHE A 692 31.39 -2.25 -1.82
N ASP A 693 32.36 -1.63 -1.13
CA ASP A 693 33.39 -0.77 -1.74
C ASP A 693 34.27 -1.51 -2.74
N HIS A 694 34.35 -2.84 -2.61
CA HIS A 694 35.07 -3.71 -3.56
C HIS A 694 34.17 -4.31 -4.64
N LEU A 695 32.85 -4.12 -4.57
CA LEU A 695 31.88 -4.56 -5.57
C LEU A 695 31.62 -3.47 -6.61
N ILE A 696 32.64 -3.14 -7.40
CA ILE A 696 32.59 -2.08 -8.42
C ILE A 696 31.92 -2.53 -9.73
N SER A 697 31.79 -3.84 -9.95
CA SER A 697 31.18 -4.42 -11.13
C SER A 697 30.17 -5.52 -10.80
N ILE A 698 29.25 -5.76 -11.71
CA ILE A 698 28.19 -6.76 -11.58
C ILE A 698 28.17 -7.67 -12.81
N PRO A 699 28.14 -9.01 -12.64
CA PRO A 699 28.06 -9.94 -13.75
C PRO A 699 26.68 -9.91 -14.42
N ILE A 700 26.64 -9.94 -15.75
CA ILE A 700 25.40 -9.89 -16.55
C ILE A 700 25.18 -11.22 -17.26
N ASP A 701 24.08 -11.90 -16.92
CA ASP A 701 23.77 -13.27 -17.35
C ASP A 701 22.96 -13.30 -18.65
N TYR A 702 23.57 -12.98 -19.78
CA TYR A 702 22.89 -13.05 -21.08
C TYR A 702 22.51 -14.49 -21.46
N GLN A 703 23.22 -15.51 -20.94
CA GLN A 703 22.88 -16.92 -21.18
C GLN A 703 21.50 -17.30 -20.59
N LEU A 704 21.06 -16.56 -19.55
CA LEU A 704 19.71 -16.71 -18.99
C LEU A 704 18.62 -16.51 -20.05
N LEU A 705 18.85 -15.61 -21.02
CA LEU A 705 17.84 -15.25 -22.03
C LEU A 705 17.55 -16.40 -22.99
N GLU A 706 18.54 -17.26 -23.23
CA GLU A 706 18.42 -18.41 -24.13
C GLU A 706 18.04 -19.68 -23.38
N LYS A 707 18.66 -19.91 -22.21
CA LYS A 707 18.51 -21.16 -21.45
C LYS A 707 17.34 -21.15 -20.48
N PHE A 708 16.83 -19.96 -20.14
CA PHE A 708 15.82 -19.76 -19.10
C PHE A 708 16.15 -20.45 -17.78
N GLN A 709 17.44 -20.45 -17.42
CA GLN A 709 17.95 -21.01 -16.18
C GLN A 709 19.06 -20.13 -15.62
N LYS A 710 19.03 -19.90 -14.31
CA LYS A 710 20.07 -19.11 -13.61
C LYS A 710 21.43 -19.76 -13.79
N SER A 711 22.39 -19.01 -14.33
CA SER A 711 23.78 -19.46 -14.46
C SER A 711 24.40 -19.77 -13.09
N GLN A 712 25.32 -20.74 -13.09
CA GLN A 712 26.02 -21.24 -11.90
C GLN A 712 27.45 -20.67 -11.84
N SER A 713 28.34 -21.27 -11.05
CA SER A 713 29.74 -20.84 -10.89
C SER A 713 29.82 -19.37 -10.43
N HIS A 714 30.49 -18.48 -11.19
CA HIS A 714 30.70 -17.07 -10.85
C HIS A 714 29.39 -16.34 -10.50
N PHE A 715 28.31 -16.55 -11.26
CA PHE A 715 27.00 -15.96 -10.95
C PHE A 715 26.44 -16.43 -9.61
N ALA A 716 26.63 -17.71 -9.26
CA ALA A 716 26.20 -18.25 -7.98
C ALA A 716 27.04 -17.70 -6.82
N THR A 717 28.36 -17.56 -7.02
CA THR A 717 29.27 -16.95 -6.04
C THR A 717 28.89 -15.50 -5.77
N PHE A 718 28.69 -14.69 -6.81
CA PHE A 718 28.28 -13.30 -6.65
C PHE A 718 26.92 -13.17 -5.97
N ARG A 719 25.92 -13.93 -6.43
CA ARG A 719 24.59 -13.99 -5.79
C ARG A 719 24.68 -14.30 -4.30
N ASN A 720 25.49 -15.29 -3.91
CA ASN A 720 25.66 -15.66 -2.51
C ASN A 720 26.36 -14.56 -1.70
N LEU A 721 27.30 -13.84 -2.31
CA LEU A 721 27.99 -12.73 -1.69
C LEU A 721 27.02 -11.58 -1.37
N ILE A 722 26.31 -11.06 -2.38
CA ILE A 722 25.35 -9.95 -2.19
C ILE A 722 24.19 -10.34 -1.26
N LYS A 723 23.75 -11.61 -1.31
CA LYS A 723 22.73 -12.15 -0.40
C LYS A 723 23.23 -12.23 1.05
N SER A 724 24.51 -12.53 1.26
CA SER A 724 25.10 -12.55 2.60
C SER A 724 25.20 -11.14 3.18
N THR A 725 25.58 -10.16 2.36
CA THR A 725 25.59 -8.75 2.75
C THR A 725 24.17 -8.25 3.06
N ASP A 726 23.18 -8.60 2.23
CA ASP A 726 21.76 -8.28 2.46
C ASP A 726 21.26 -8.78 3.82
N ARG A 727 21.63 -10.02 4.16
CA ARG A 727 21.28 -10.62 5.45
C ARG A 727 21.91 -9.87 6.63
N MET A 728 23.16 -9.43 6.52
CA MET A 728 23.78 -8.59 7.55
C MET A 728 23.04 -7.27 7.75
N ILE A 729 22.55 -6.66 6.67
CA ILE A 729 21.77 -5.41 6.74
C ILE A 729 20.43 -5.65 7.46
N LEU A 730 19.72 -6.73 7.09
CA LEU A 730 18.47 -7.13 7.74
C LEU A 730 18.65 -7.41 9.25
N ASP A 731 19.74 -8.10 9.62
CA ASP A 731 20.09 -8.42 11.00
C ASP A 731 20.70 -7.21 11.75
N LYS A 732 20.89 -6.07 11.07
CA LYS A 732 21.59 -4.86 11.56
C LYS A 732 23.00 -5.17 12.09
N ASP A 733 23.64 -6.19 11.54
CA ASP A 733 24.95 -6.67 11.96
C ASP A 733 26.04 -5.73 11.43
N ARG A 734 26.79 -5.12 12.35
CA ARG A 734 27.89 -4.16 12.07
C ARG A 734 29.24 -4.69 12.55
N ASP A 735 29.36 -6.00 12.77
CA ASP A 735 30.60 -6.64 13.22
C ASP A 735 31.75 -6.36 12.21
N PRO A 736 32.82 -5.66 12.63
CA PRO A 736 33.93 -5.32 11.74
C PRO A 736 34.66 -6.53 11.15
N THR A 737 34.75 -7.64 11.89
CA THR A 737 35.41 -8.87 11.44
C THR A 737 34.60 -9.55 10.34
N LYS A 738 33.27 -9.61 10.49
CA LYS A 738 32.39 -10.14 9.43
C LYS A 738 32.41 -9.27 8.18
N LEU A 739 32.39 -7.94 8.35
CA LEU A 739 32.50 -6.98 7.24
C LEU A 739 33.83 -7.13 6.48
N SER A 740 34.95 -7.24 7.20
CA SER A 740 36.26 -7.47 6.58
C SER A 740 36.30 -8.79 5.80
N ARG A 741 35.68 -9.85 6.34
CA ARG A 741 35.62 -11.14 5.65
C ARG A 741 34.83 -11.06 4.34
N LEU A 742 33.69 -10.37 4.32
CA LEU A 742 32.92 -10.14 3.09
C LEU A 742 33.71 -9.27 2.10
N ALA A 743 34.39 -8.23 2.58
CA ALA A 743 35.26 -7.39 1.77
C ALA A 743 36.37 -8.20 1.08
N ASP A 744 37.01 -9.13 1.80
CA ASP A 744 38.04 -9.98 1.23
C ASP A 744 37.48 -11.00 0.23
N GLN A 745 36.28 -11.55 0.49
CA GLN A 745 35.57 -12.39 -0.48
C GLN A 745 35.23 -11.62 -1.76
N ALA A 746 34.79 -10.37 -1.63
CA ALA A 746 34.52 -9.48 -2.76
C ALA A 746 35.78 -9.22 -3.60
N LYS A 747 36.91 -8.91 -2.97
CA LYS A 747 38.21 -8.73 -3.65
C LYS A 747 38.64 -9.98 -4.39
N ILE A 748 38.56 -11.15 -3.75
CA ILE A 748 38.93 -12.43 -4.36
C ILE A 748 38.06 -12.68 -5.58
N TYR A 749 36.75 -12.49 -5.47
CA TYR A 749 35.83 -12.66 -6.58
C TYR A 749 36.14 -11.71 -7.74
N MET A 750 36.38 -10.42 -7.47
CA MET A 750 36.74 -9.44 -8.50
C MET A 750 38.03 -9.82 -9.23
N SER A 751 39.05 -10.27 -8.49
CA SER A 751 40.29 -10.74 -9.12
C SER A 751 40.08 -12.01 -9.96
N GLN A 752 39.15 -12.88 -9.59
CA GLN A 752 38.84 -14.10 -10.35
C GLN A 752 38.17 -13.78 -11.68
N ILE A 753 37.18 -12.88 -11.70
CA ILE A 753 36.47 -12.52 -12.93
C ILE A 753 37.32 -11.69 -13.90
N GLU A 754 38.34 -10.98 -13.42
CA GLU A 754 39.34 -10.31 -14.27
C GLU A 754 40.28 -11.31 -14.95
N LYS A 755 40.52 -12.47 -14.32
CA LYS A 755 41.49 -13.49 -14.76
C LYS A 755 40.86 -14.65 -15.52
N THR A 756 39.55 -14.64 -15.77
CA THR A 756 38.87 -15.72 -16.52
C THR A 756 39.32 -15.75 -17.97
N VAL A 757 39.51 -16.98 -18.49
CA VAL A 757 39.99 -17.24 -19.86
C VAL A 757 39.02 -16.71 -20.92
N GLU A 758 37.72 -16.75 -20.63
CA GLU A 758 36.69 -16.04 -21.40
C GLU A 758 36.23 -14.80 -20.61
N PRO A 759 36.26 -13.59 -21.20
CA PRO A 759 35.86 -12.38 -20.51
C PRO A 759 34.34 -12.42 -20.23
N MET A 760 33.99 -12.49 -18.95
CA MET A 760 32.60 -12.41 -18.51
C MET A 760 32.08 -10.98 -18.71
N VAL A 761 30.87 -10.83 -19.25
CA VAL A 761 30.28 -9.50 -19.41
C VAL A 761 29.91 -8.94 -18.05
N THR A 762 30.48 -7.80 -17.70
CA THR A 762 30.23 -7.08 -16.45
C THR A 762 29.85 -5.63 -16.71
N ASN A 763 28.95 -5.10 -15.89
CA ASN A 763 28.60 -3.69 -15.89
C ASN A 763 29.10 -3.00 -14.61
N THR A 764 29.14 -1.66 -14.60
CA THR A 764 29.43 -0.89 -13.40
C THR A 764 28.34 -1.09 -12.35
N LEU A 765 28.73 -1.16 -11.08
CA LEU A 765 27.82 -1.29 -9.95
C LEU A 765 28.06 -0.17 -8.93
N LYS A 766 26.96 0.47 -8.50
CA LYS A 766 26.92 1.35 -7.33
C LYS A 766 25.88 0.83 -6.36
N VAL A 767 26.15 0.91 -5.06
CA VAL A 767 25.22 0.45 -4.03
C VAL A 767 24.98 1.56 -3.01
N LEU A 768 23.71 1.86 -2.72
CA LEU A 768 23.30 2.67 -1.57
C LEU A 768 22.81 1.73 -0.49
N SER A 769 23.39 1.81 0.71
CA SER A 769 22.96 1.05 1.88
C SER A 769 23.18 1.85 3.19
N PRO A 770 22.45 2.96 3.39
CA PRO A 770 22.60 3.79 4.57
C PRO A 770 22.06 3.11 5.84
N ALA A 771 22.58 3.48 7.02
CA ALA A 771 22.23 2.89 8.32
C ALA A 771 20.72 2.90 8.67
N GLY A 772 19.99 3.92 8.21
CA GLY A 772 18.54 4.08 8.38
C GLY A 772 17.74 3.81 7.10
N GLY A 773 18.34 3.15 6.12
CA GLY A 773 17.69 2.82 4.85
C GLY A 773 17.32 4.03 4.00
N ILE A 774 16.47 3.76 3.02
CA ILE A 774 15.95 4.73 2.05
C ILE A 774 14.43 4.78 2.20
N TYR A 775 13.88 5.97 2.44
CA TYR A 775 12.44 6.16 2.62
C TYR A 775 12.02 7.59 2.34
N ASP A 776 10.70 7.78 2.20
CA ASP A 776 10.06 9.08 2.07
C ASP A 776 8.85 9.12 3.01
N ALA A 777 8.73 10.16 3.83
CA ALA A 777 7.64 10.27 4.81
C ALA A 777 6.27 10.33 4.13
N HIS A 778 6.16 10.93 2.94
CA HIS A 778 4.91 10.95 2.19
C HIS A 778 4.58 9.54 1.67
N VAL A 779 5.57 8.74 1.27
CA VAL A 779 5.34 7.32 0.92
C VAL A 779 4.92 6.50 2.14
N GLN A 780 5.47 6.76 3.34
CA GLN A 780 4.99 6.11 4.57
C GLN A 780 3.52 6.40 4.85
N ARG A 781 3.07 7.64 4.59
CA ARG A 781 1.65 8.00 4.69
C ARG A 781 0.80 7.16 3.73
N LEU A 782 1.25 6.98 2.48
CA LEU A 782 0.57 6.12 1.51
C LEU A 782 0.47 4.68 2.04
N LEU A 783 1.55 4.14 2.60
CA LEU A 783 1.57 2.79 3.19
C LEU A 783 0.59 2.67 4.36
N ALA A 784 0.59 3.63 5.28
CA ALA A 784 -0.32 3.67 6.42
C ALA A 784 -1.79 3.75 6.01
N ARG A 785 -2.09 4.47 4.92
CA ARG A 785 -3.44 4.57 4.34
C ARG A 785 -3.83 3.37 3.48
N SER A 786 -2.87 2.56 3.05
CA SER A 786 -3.13 1.43 2.16
C SER A 786 -3.89 0.28 2.87
N GLY A 787 -4.38 -0.66 2.06
CA GLY A 787 -4.90 -1.95 2.55
C GLY A 787 -3.80 -2.91 3.04
N CYS A 788 -2.51 -2.57 2.90
CA CYS A 788 -1.42 -3.44 3.30
C CYS A 788 -1.25 -3.46 4.83
N SER A 789 -1.48 -4.63 5.44
CA SER A 789 -1.40 -4.80 6.90
C SER A 789 0.02 -4.88 7.47
N LYS A 790 1.01 -5.20 6.63
CA LYS A 790 2.41 -5.37 7.04
C LYS A 790 3.35 -4.98 5.92
N TYR A 791 4.26 -4.05 6.22
CA TYR A 791 5.27 -3.54 5.30
C TYR A 791 6.51 -3.12 6.10
N ASP A 792 7.64 -3.02 5.42
CA ASP A 792 8.88 -2.53 6.02
C ASP A 792 8.86 -0.99 6.07
N ASN A 793 9.42 -0.39 7.12
CA ASN A 793 9.45 1.07 7.27
C ASN A 793 10.50 1.75 6.35
N GLN A 794 11.34 1.00 5.63
CA GLN A 794 12.37 1.55 4.76
C GLN A 794 12.80 0.52 3.72
N VAL A 795 13.31 0.98 2.57
CA VAL A 795 14.06 0.16 1.63
C VAL A 795 15.49 0.05 2.13
N ARG A 796 16.00 -1.18 2.24
CA ARG A 796 17.34 -1.42 2.82
C ARG A 796 18.51 -1.02 1.92
N SER A 797 18.38 -1.26 0.61
CA SER A 797 19.46 -0.97 -0.35
C SER A 797 18.94 -0.68 -1.75
N VAL A 798 19.71 0.09 -2.51
CA VAL A 798 19.51 0.35 -3.96
C VAL A 798 20.77 -0.04 -4.71
N TYR A 799 20.62 -0.84 -5.77
CA TYR A 799 21.68 -1.27 -6.67
C TYR A 799 21.54 -0.53 -8.01
N GLY A 800 22.50 0.33 -8.31
CA GLY A 800 22.60 1.09 -9.55
C GLY A 800 23.54 0.39 -10.54
N VAL A 801 23.03 0.00 -11.70
CA VAL A 801 23.76 -0.80 -12.69
C VAL A 801 23.98 0.02 -13.96
N SER A 802 25.17 -0.07 -14.58
CA SER A 802 25.48 0.62 -15.85
C SER A 802 25.27 2.14 -15.83
N LEU A 803 25.43 2.76 -14.66
CA LEU A 803 25.25 4.20 -14.52
C LEU A 803 26.47 4.93 -15.09
N GLN A 804 26.27 5.77 -16.11
CA GLN A 804 27.32 6.68 -16.59
C GLN A 804 27.70 7.68 -15.49
N ILE A 805 29.01 7.97 -15.39
CA ILE A 805 29.58 8.91 -14.41
C ILE A 805 29.22 10.34 -14.78
#